data_AF-A0A7C6RXJ2-F1
#
_entry.id   AF-A0A7C6RXJ2-F1
#
_cell.length_a   1.000
_cell.length_b   1.000
_cell.length_c   1.000
_cell.angle_alpha   90.00
_cell.angle_beta   90.00
_cell.angle_gamma   90.00
#
_symmetry.space_group_name_H-M   'P 1'
#
loop_
_entity.id
_entity.type
_entity.pdbx_description
1 polymer ?
#
loop_
_entity_poly.entity_id
_entity_poly.type
_entity_poly.pdbx_seq_one_letter_code
_entity_poly.pdbx_strand_id
1 'polypeptide(L)'
;MKNNRFILGMILILATWATTAMAATEQQKLDAINNGLANLYATRQIYQQQGYDWVYWNYGGYEPAATGAVVLAFMSQKDKWGANAANYQTAVDKAMNYLLNVAATFTVGDPYVRDDGNNPCGSNSTCLGVYWPAANNEITYTTGLIAPAMALYAAGHANEVAITSGPLANLTWGEIAQGITNMFALIQSTANSGNKRGGWRYYYYYPGPGDSDSSTTQWAIISMIYNQTLGATTPQFVKDELKYWLAAVQYINTDPNDPNHIYNGVACYQPGVQPCDHSDTGGLLLGLKFVGYDLSNSQVQAALSFLNTNWAQDANNTWYGNFGHPYAMWSVYKGLEVTIGLDDTTHITSFLTTCGGPGNLPGSGICNWWEDYNEWLVTNQNLDGSWSGYVYWTGPLATAFNISILGATSIPTDIIPPVLTLPDNIAVEATAASGTTVTYTASATDDVDGPITPICTPASGGTFPVGTTPVNCSATDQAGNTASGSFTVTVVDTTPPTITVPGTITAEATGPNGATVTYTASATDLVDGSVPVNCTPASGSTFALGATPVSCAAQDKAGNTATGSFTVTVRDTTPPVLNLPAAITVTATGPAGAAVPYTAAATDLVNGALTPTCTPASGSTFPIGTTPVNCAVTDQAGNTVTGSFTVTVVGTTPPSTTLFSAFSVDKLGIDQRHKAFALLSKFTLGTNSNGIDPVKEPVTLTLANFTTTIPAGSFRKGHFGVYAFAGKINNVWIEALIAPLGGNRFGFQAGAYGANLSGTQNPVTVKLTIGNDSGQTSVNAIIR
;
A
#
# COMPACT_ATOMS: atom_id res chain seq x y z
N MET A 1 -8.02 -53.76 -4.87
CA MET A 1 -9.05 -54.70 -5.33
C MET A 1 -10.40 -54.25 -4.75
N LYS A 2 -11.35 -53.92 -5.64
CA LYS A 2 -12.82 -54.13 -5.56
C LYS A 2 -13.52 -53.87 -4.20
N ASN A 3 -14.32 -52.81 -4.07
CA ASN A 3 -15.71 -52.59 -4.55
C ASN A 3 -16.79 -52.93 -3.51
N ASN A 4 -17.68 -51.93 -3.31
CA ASN A 4 -19.13 -51.95 -2.98
C ASN A 4 -19.46 -51.09 -1.75
N ARG A 5 -19.76 -49.79 -1.92
CA ARG A 5 -21.09 -49.20 -2.21
C ARG A 5 -22.21 -49.69 -1.29
N PHE A 6 -22.77 -48.79 -0.47
CA PHE A 6 -24.17 -48.30 -0.56
C PHE A 6 -24.47 -47.25 0.53
N ILE A 7 -24.79 -46.00 0.11
CA ILE A 7 -25.81 -45.07 0.67
C ILE A 7 -25.54 -44.45 2.07
N LEU A 8 -25.64 -43.14 2.40
CA LEU A 8 -26.36 -41.97 1.89
C LEU A 8 -25.66 -40.69 2.43
N GLY A 9 -25.61 -39.58 1.68
CA GLY A 9 -25.14 -38.28 2.20
C GLY A 9 -24.73 -37.26 1.14
N MET A 10 -25.60 -36.98 0.17
CA MET A 10 -25.42 -35.91 -0.81
C MET A 10 -25.50 -34.54 -0.13
N ILE A 11 -24.38 -33.80 -0.09
CA ILE A 11 -24.39 -32.33 -0.05
C ILE A 11 -24.00 -31.89 -1.46
N LEU A 12 -25.04 -31.60 -2.24
CA LEU A 12 -24.96 -31.05 -3.58
C LEU A 12 -24.55 -29.58 -3.43
N ILE A 13 -23.28 -29.26 -3.70
CA ILE A 13 -22.88 -27.88 -4.01
C ILE A 13 -23.51 -27.58 -5.36
N LEU A 14 -24.69 -26.97 -5.33
CA LEU A 14 -25.25 -26.23 -6.45
C LEU A 14 -24.35 -25.03 -6.68
N ALA A 15 -23.27 -25.24 -7.43
CA ALA A 15 -22.72 -24.17 -8.25
C ALA A 15 -23.80 -23.84 -9.28
N THR A 16 -24.61 -22.85 -8.97
CA THR A 16 -25.37 -22.10 -9.97
C THR A 16 -24.33 -21.46 -10.89
N TRP A 17 -23.91 -22.18 -11.91
CA TRP A 17 -23.54 -21.53 -13.16
C TRP A 17 -24.82 -20.82 -13.59
N ALA A 18 -24.91 -19.53 -13.32
CA ALA A 18 -25.72 -18.68 -14.17
C ALA A 18 -25.08 -18.83 -15.54
N THR A 19 -25.62 -19.72 -16.37
CA THR A 19 -25.43 -19.63 -17.81
C THR A 19 -26.18 -18.38 -18.22
N THR A 20 -25.53 -17.23 -18.09
CA THR A 20 -25.82 -16.12 -19.00
C THR A 20 -25.59 -16.72 -20.38
N ALA A 21 -26.66 -16.98 -21.13
CA ALA A 21 -26.54 -17.23 -22.56
C ALA A 21 -25.71 -16.08 -23.11
N MET A 22 -24.51 -16.39 -23.60
CA MET A 22 -23.63 -15.37 -24.16
C MET A 22 -23.94 -15.37 -25.64
N ALA A 23 -24.42 -14.25 -26.16
CA ALA A 23 -24.58 -14.04 -27.60
C ALA A 23 -23.34 -14.56 -28.35
N ALA A 24 -23.53 -15.25 -29.47
CA ALA A 24 -22.41 -15.76 -30.25
C ALA A 24 -21.46 -14.62 -30.61
N THR A 25 -20.17 -14.80 -30.30
CA THR A 25 -19.13 -13.83 -30.64
C THR A 25 -19.01 -13.68 -32.15
N GLU A 26 -18.53 -12.53 -32.63
CA GLU A 26 -18.29 -12.30 -34.06
C GLU A 26 -17.33 -13.34 -34.66
N GLN A 27 -16.34 -13.80 -33.88
CA GLN A 27 -15.46 -14.88 -34.32
C GLN A 27 -16.22 -16.20 -34.51
N GLN A 28 -17.14 -16.55 -33.60
CA GLN A 28 -17.95 -17.76 -33.74
C GLN A 28 -18.91 -17.67 -34.95
N LYS A 29 -19.50 -16.49 -35.20
CA LYS A 29 -20.32 -16.26 -36.40
C LYS A 29 -19.49 -16.39 -37.68
N LEU A 30 -18.30 -15.80 -37.71
CA LEU A 30 -17.37 -15.90 -38.83
C LEU A 30 -16.92 -17.34 -39.09
N ASP A 31 -16.59 -18.08 -38.03
CA ASP A 31 -16.23 -19.49 -38.13
C ASP A 31 -17.40 -20.32 -38.70
N ALA A 32 -18.62 -20.08 -38.24
CA ALA A 32 -19.81 -20.73 -38.76
C ALA A 32 -20.06 -20.39 -40.25
N ILE A 33 -19.92 -19.12 -40.66
CA ILE A 33 -20.00 -18.70 -42.06
C ILE A 33 -18.96 -19.42 -42.90
N ASN A 34 -17.71 -19.45 -42.45
CA ASN A 34 -16.61 -20.10 -43.15
C ASN A 34 -16.84 -21.61 -43.33
N ASN A 35 -17.30 -22.29 -42.28
CA ASN A 35 -17.66 -23.69 -42.33
C ASN A 35 -18.81 -23.95 -43.31
N GLY A 36 -19.83 -23.07 -43.33
CA GLY A 36 -20.94 -23.14 -44.27
C GLY A 36 -20.51 -22.95 -45.72
N LEU A 37 -19.69 -21.95 -46.01
CA LEU A 37 -19.14 -21.72 -47.36
C LEU A 37 -18.25 -22.90 -47.81
N ALA A 38 -17.46 -23.47 -46.90
CA ALA A 38 -16.68 -24.67 -47.17
C ALA A 38 -17.57 -25.89 -47.48
N ASN A 39 -18.67 -26.07 -46.74
CA ASN A 39 -19.66 -27.12 -47.02
C ASN A 39 -20.30 -26.95 -48.40
N LEU A 40 -20.78 -25.74 -48.73
CA LEU A 40 -21.38 -25.44 -50.03
C LEU A 40 -20.38 -25.67 -51.16
N TYR A 41 -19.13 -25.25 -50.98
CA TYR A 41 -18.07 -25.53 -51.93
C TYR A 41 -17.87 -27.04 -52.10
N ALA A 42 -17.78 -27.82 -51.01
CA ALA A 42 -17.55 -29.26 -51.07
C ALA A 42 -18.71 -30.07 -51.67
N THR A 43 -19.95 -29.62 -51.50
CA THR A 43 -21.17 -30.33 -51.93
C THR A 43 -21.62 -29.98 -53.35
N ARG A 44 -20.94 -29.02 -53.99
CA ARG A 44 -21.22 -28.59 -55.36
C ARG A 44 -21.14 -29.76 -56.35
N GLN A 45 -22.03 -29.77 -57.34
CA GLN A 45 -21.99 -30.72 -58.45
C GLN A 45 -21.24 -30.10 -59.62
N ILE A 46 -20.42 -30.91 -60.30
CA ILE A 46 -19.70 -30.50 -61.50
C ILE A 46 -20.23 -31.33 -62.66
N TYR A 47 -20.78 -30.65 -63.67
CA TYR A 47 -21.23 -31.27 -64.90
C TYR A 47 -20.44 -30.73 -66.08
N GLN A 48 -19.95 -31.63 -66.92
CA GLN A 48 -19.13 -31.27 -68.08
C GLN A 48 -19.97 -31.38 -69.35
N GLN A 49 -20.19 -30.25 -70.03
CA GLN A 49 -20.91 -30.21 -71.29
C GLN A 49 -20.24 -29.24 -72.26
N GLN A 50 -20.10 -29.65 -73.53
CA GLN A 50 -19.57 -28.81 -74.61
C GLN A 50 -18.21 -28.14 -74.29
N GLY A 51 -17.36 -28.81 -73.49
CA GLY A 51 -16.03 -28.31 -73.12
C GLY A 51 -16.02 -27.33 -71.93
N TYR A 52 -17.16 -27.09 -71.29
CA TYR A 52 -17.27 -26.27 -70.09
C TYR A 52 -17.55 -27.13 -68.84
N ASP A 53 -16.90 -26.78 -67.74
CA ASP A 53 -17.25 -27.26 -66.40
C ASP A 53 -18.32 -26.35 -65.81
N TRP A 54 -19.54 -26.86 -65.65
CA TRP A 54 -20.63 -26.16 -64.97
C TRP A 54 -20.72 -26.61 -63.52
N VAL A 55 -20.94 -25.64 -62.63
CA VAL A 55 -21.12 -25.88 -61.21
C VAL A 55 -22.56 -25.55 -60.84
N TYR A 56 -23.25 -26.47 -60.15
CA TYR A 56 -24.60 -26.24 -59.63
C TYR A 56 -24.83 -27.03 -58.34
N TRP A 57 -25.96 -26.75 -57.68
CA TRP A 57 -26.37 -27.47 -56.47
C TRP A 57 -27.67 -28.23 -56.71
N ASN A 58 -27.66 -29.53 -56.41
CA ASN A 58 -28.81 -30.40 -56.62
C ASN A 58 -29.92 -30.08 -55.61
N TYR A 59 -31.14 -29.90 -56.10
CA TYR A 59 -32.31 -29.64 -55.25
C TYR A 59 -33.62 -30.08 -55.93
N GLY A 60 -33.67 -31.33 -56.38
CA GLY A 60 -34.93 -32.00 -56.76
C GLY A 60 -35.73 -31.32 -57.87
N GLY A 61 -35.07 -30.78 -58.91
CA GLY A 61 -35.72 -30.09 -60.02
C GLY A 61 -35.75 -28.56 -59.91
N TYR A 62 -35.12 -28.00 -58.86
CA TYR A 62 -34.94 -26.56 -58.62
C TYR A 62 -33.45 -26.19 -58.56
N GLU A 63 -32.60 -26.89 -59.32
CA GLU A 63 -31.15 -26.68 -59.36
C GLU A 63 -30.75 -25.22 -59.66
N PRO A 64 -31.40 -24.49 -60.60
CA PRO A 64 -31.08 -23.09 -60.83
C PRO A 64 -31.39 -22.22 -59.60
N ALA A 65 -32.47 -22.50 -58.87
CA ALA A 65 -32.85 -21.74 -57.68
C ALA A 65 -31.85 -21.95 -56.54
N ALA A 66 -31.49 -23.21 -56.26
CA ALA A 66 -30.49 -23.54 -55.24
C ALA A 66 -29.12 -22.94 -55.59
N THR A 67 -28.75 -22.97 -56.87
CA THR A 67 -27.51 -22.35 -57.36
C THR A 67 -27.53 -20.83 -57.19
N GLY A 68 -28.64 -20.17 -57.49
CA GLY A 68 -28.82 -18.74 -57.23
C GLY A 68 -28.64 -18.39 -55.75
N ALA A 69 -29.31 -19.12 -54.86
CA ALA A 69 -29.18 -18.91 -53.41
C ALA A 69 -27.74 -19.10 -52.90
N VAL A 70 -27.05 -20.14 -53.38
CA VAL A 70 -25.65 -20.40 -52.99
C VAL A 70 -24.72 -19.32 -53.52
N VAL A 71 -24.89 -18.88 -54.78
CA VAL A 71 -24.11 -17.75 -55.31
C VAL A 71 -24.37 -16.48 -54.50
N LEU A 72 -25.62 -16.21 -54.14
CA LEU A 72 -25.97 -15.08 -53.27
C LEU A 72 -25.22 -15.17 -51.93
N ALA A 73 -25.21 -16.34 -51.29
CA ALA A 73 -24.48 -16.56 -50.03
C ALA A 73 -22.97 -16.31 -50.19
N PHE A 74 -22.33 -16.88 -51.22
CA PHE A 74 -20.92 -16.64 -51.52
C PHE A 74 -20.62 -15.15 -51.75
N MET A 75 -21.37 -14.52 -52.65
CA MET A 75 -21.15 -13.14 -53.04
C MET A 75 -21.41 -12.15 -51.90
N SER A 76 -22.39 -12.43 -51.03
CA SER A 76 -22.67 -11.59 -49.86
C SER A 76 -21.53 -11.58 -48.84
N GLN A 77 -20.66 -12.59 -48.86
CA GLN A 77 -19.53 -12.74 -47.92
C GLN A 77 -18.16 -12.65 -48.64
N LYS A 78 -18.11 -12.01 -49.82
CA LYS A 78 -16.92 -12.00 -50.69
C LYS A 78 -15.68 -11.40 -50.01
N ASP A 79 -15.88 -10.38 -49.20
CA ASP A 79 -14.86 -9.72 -48.37
C ASP A 79 -14.25 -10.64 -47.31
N LYS A 80 -14.97 -11.70 -46.90
CA LYS A 80 -14.57 -12.63 -45.82
C LYS A 80 -13.94 -13.94 -46.33
N TRP A 81 -13.77 -14.13 -47.64
CA TRP A 81 -13.29 -15.41 -48.21
C TRP A 81 -11.86 -15.80 -47.83
N GLY A 82 -11.02 -14.84 -47.44
CA GLY A 82 -9.64 -15.10 -47.01
C GLY A 82 -8.84 -15.96 -48.01
N ALA A 83 -8.19 -17.01 -47.51
CA ALA A 83 -7.35 -17.90 -48.32
C ALA A 83 -8.12 -18.68 -49.41
N ASN A 84 -9.45 -18.80 -49.30
CA ASN A 84 -10.27 -19.52 -50.27
C ASN A 84 -10.75 -18.67 -51.45
N ALA A 85 -10.43 -17.36 -51.46
CA ALA A 85 -11.01 -16.41 -52.41
C ALA A 85 -10.90 -16.84 -53.88
N ALA A 86 -9.74 -17.34 -54.32
CA ALA A 86 -9.55 -17.78 -55.70
C ALA A 86 -10.43 -19.01 -56.06
N ASN A 87 -10.56 -19.96 -55.13
CA ASN A 87 -11.37 -21.16 -55.32
C ASN A 87 -12.86 -20.84 -55.35
N TYR A 88 -13.31 -19.99 -54.42
CA TYR A 88 -14.70 -19.56 -54.35
C TYR A 88 -15.08 -18.69 -55.55
N GLN A 89 -14.23 -17.76 -55.97
CA GLN A 89 -14.45 -16.99 -57.19
C GLN A 89 -14.61 -17.92 -58.40
N THR A 90 -13.72 -18.89 -58.58
CA THR A 90 -13.81 -19.86 -59.69
C THR A 90 -15.11 -20.67 -59.66
N ALA A 91 -15.57 -21.10 -58.48
CA ALA A 91 -16.82 -21.84 -58.36
C ALA A 91 -18.04 -20.95 -58.65
N VAL A 92 -18.03 -19.70 -58.18
CA VAL A 92 -19.07 -18.70 -58.44
C VAL A 92 -19.14 -18.39 -59.94
N ASP A 93 -18.01 -18.15 -60.62
CA ASP A 93 -17.97 -17.85 -62.04
C ASP A 93 -18.57 -19.00 -62.87
N LYS A 94 -18.22 -20.25 -62.52
CA LYS A 94 -18.78 -21.46 -63.15
C LYS A 94 -20.28 -21.62 -62.87
N ALA A 95 -20.73 -21.29 -61.67
CA ALA A 95 -22.14 -21.33 -61.28
C ALA A 95 -22.96 -20.25 -62.00
N MET A 96 -22.42 -19.04 -62.12
CA MET A 96 -23.02 -17.97 -62.90
C MET A 96 -23.12 -18.32 -64.37
N ASN A 97 -22.08 -18.92 -64.95
CA ASN A 97 -22.12 -19.41 -66.33
C ASN A 97 -23.21 -20.48 -66.53
N TYR A 98 -23.35 -21.42 -65.58
CA TYR A 98 -24.47 -22.37 -65.59
C TYR A 98 -25.82 -21.65 -65.60
N LEU A 99 -26.05 -20.71 -64.68
CA LEU A 99 -27.31 -19.95 -64.60
C LEU A 99 -27.62 -19.21 -65.91
N LEU A 100 -26.64 -18.54 -66.52
CA LEU A 100 -26.83 -17.83 -67.78
C LEU A 100 -27.19 -18.76 -68.96
N ASN A 101 -26.70 -20.00 -68.97
CA ASN A 101 -26.99 -20.97 -70.04
C ASN A 101 -28.35 -21.67 -69.88
N VAL A 102 -28.86 -21.81 -68.66
CA VAL A 102 -30.15 -22.47 -68.39
C VAL A 102 -31.33 -21.48 -68.30
N ALA A 103 -31.07 -20.18 -68.51
CA ALA A 103 -32.11 -19.17 -68.61
C ALA A 103 -32.96 -19.34 -69.88
N ALA A 104 -34.15 -18.74 -69.87
CA ALA A 104 -35.04 -18.65 -71.02
C ALA A 104 -35.48 -17.21 -71.24
N THR A 105 -35.81 -16.88 -72.49
CA THR A 105 -36.30 -15.57 -72.89
C THR A 105 -37.64 -15.67 -73.59
N PHE A 106 -38.43 -14.60 -73.50
CA PHE A 106 -39.67 -14.44 -74.24
C PHE A 106 -39.92 -12.96 -74.54
N THR A 107 -40.90 -12.66 -75.37
CA THR A 107 -41.29 -11.28 -75.72
C THR A 107 -42.52 -10.87 -74.90
N VAL A 108 -42.40 -9.83 -74.10
CA VAL A 108 -43.53 -9.18 -73.40
C VAL A 108 -44.24 -8.26 -74.40
N GLY A 109 -45.57 -8.35 -74.52
CA GLY A 109 -46.40 -7.45 -75.33
C GLY A 109 -47.26 -8.09 -76.44
N ASP A 110 -46.93 -9.28 -76.96
CA ASP A 110 -47.78 -10.08 -77.88
C ASP A 110 -47.29 -11.54 -77.95
N PRO A 111 -48.11 -12.59 -77.70
CA PRO A 111 -49.50 -12.55 -77.18
C PRO A 111 -49.55 -12.32 -75.66
N TYR A 112 -48.40 -12.12 -75.01
CA TYR A 112 -48.29 -12.02 -73.56
C TYR A 112 -48.54 -10.59 -73.08
N VAL A 113 -49.80 -10.28 -72.80
CA VAL A 113 -50.27 -8.98 -72.30
C VAL A 113 -50.94 -9.13 -70.93
N ARG A 114 -50.91 -8.06 -70.14
CA ARG A 114 -51.71 -7.99 -68.92
C ARG A 114 -53.19 -7.80 -69.27
N ASP A 115 -54.06 -8.37 -68.46
CA ASP A 115 -55.52 -8.31 -68.63
C ASP A 115 -56.13 -6.97 -68.18
N ASP A 116 -55.37 -6.12 -67.50
CA ASP A 116 -55.73 -4.74 -67.13
C ASP A 116 -55.33 -3.69 -68.17
N GLY A 117 -54.71 -4.12 -69.28
CA GLY A 117 -54.25 -3.25 -70.37
C GLY A 117 -52.96 -2.48 -70.08
N ASN A 118 -52.35 -2.63 -68.89
CA ASN A 118 -51.02 -2.07 -68.62
C ASN A 118 -49.94 -2.87 -69.39
N ASN A 119 -48.98 -2.18 -70.01
CA ASN A 119 -47.86 -2.84 -70.68
C ASN A 119 -46.54 -2.48 -69.96
N PRO A 120 -45.82 -3.46 -69.38
CA PRO A 120 -44.50 -3.24 -68.80
C PRO A 120 -43.50 -2.56 -69.74
N CYS A 121 -43.64 -2.77 -71.05
CA CYS A 121 -42.75 -2.24 -72.08
C CYS A 121 -43.13 -0.83 -72.56
N GLY A 122 -44.20 -0.23 -72.04
CA GLY A 122 -44.80 0.99 -72.58
C GLY A 122 -45.83 0.72 -73.67
N SER A 123 -46.66 1.72 -73.97
CA SER A 123 -47.79 1.59 -74.90
C SER A 123 -47.33 1.12 -76.30
N ASN A 124 -48.00 0.10 -76.85
CA ASN A 124 -47.75 -0.46 -78.19
C ASN A 124 -46.29 -0.91 -78.45
N SER A 125 -45.53 -1.26 -77.41
CA SER A 125 -44.14 -1.71 -77.51
C SER A 125 -43.99 -3.13 -76.98
N THR A 126 -42.98 -3.84 -77.49
CA THR A 126 -42.54 -5.13 -76.94
C THR A 126 -41.17 -5.00 -76.29
N CYS A 127 -40.89 -5.85 -75.32
CA CYS A 127 -39.61 -5.86 -74.63
C CYS A 127 -39.22 -7.28 -74.20
N LEU A 128 -37.94 -7.45 -73.88
CA LEU A 128 -37.40 -8.72 -73.41
C LEU A 128 -38.01 -9.10 -72.06
N GLY A 129 -38.43 -10.36 -71.93
CA GLY A 129 -38.66 -11.04 -70.66
C GLY A 129 -37.61 -12.13 -70.45
N VAL A 130 -37.07 -12.24 -69.23
CA VAL A 130 -36.07 -13.26 -68.85
C VAL A 130 -36.58 -14.03 -67.63
N TYR A 131 -36.43 -15.35 -67.64
CA TYR A 131 -36.80 -16.22 -66.53
C TYR A 131 -35.99 -17.52 -66.50
N TRP A 132 -36.09 -18.26 -65.40
CA TRP A 132 -35.50 -19.60 -65.27
C TRP A 132 -36.59 -20.67 -65.19
N PRO A 133 -36.55 -21.70 -66.05
CA PRO A 133 -37.45 -22.84 -65.95
C PRO A 133 -37.22 -23.64 -64.66
N ALA A 134 -38.30 -24.23 -64.12
CA ALA A 134 -38.28 -25.17 -63.00
C ALA A 134 -39.14 -26.41 -63.30
N ALA A 135 -38.90 -27.50 -62.58
CA ALA A 135 -39.58 -28.79 -62.81
C ALA A 135 -41.12 -28.71 -62.74
N ASN A 136 -41.66 -27.86 -61.86
CA ASN A 136 -43.11 -27.64 -61.73
C ASN A 136 -43.60 -26.41 -62.51
N ASN A 137 -42.75 -25.80 -63.33
CA ASN A 137 -42.94 -24.53 -64.04
C ASN A 137 -42.91 -23.27 -63.14
N GLU A 138 -42.59 -23.36 -61.84
CA GLU A 138 -42.70 -22.24 -60.89
C GLU A 138 -41.60 -21.16 -61.06
N ILE A 139 -41.66 -20.46 -62.19
CA ILE A 139 -40.63 -19.51 -62.65
C ILE A 139 -40.38 -18.37 -61.67
N THR A 140 -41.41 -17.98 -60.88
CA THR A 140 -41.31 -16.87 -59.94
C THR A 140 -40.33 -17.18 -58.82
N TYR A 141 -40.35 -18.40 -58.28
CA TYR A 141 -39.39 -18.82 -57.25
C TYR A 141 -37.98 -18.92 -57.82
N THR A 142 -37.84 -19.59 -58.96
CA THR A 142 -36.53 -19.87 -59.55
C THR A 142 -35.84 -18.58 -59.94
N THR A 143 -36.55 -17.71 -60.66
CA THR A 143 -36.04 -16.40 -61.06
C THR A 143 -35.82 -15.49 -59.85
N GLY A 144 -36.73 -15.57 -58.87
CA GLY A 144 -36.67 -14.85 -57.60
C GLY A 144 -35.38 -15.03 -56.81
N LEU A 145 -34.89 -16.28 -56.78
CA LEU A 145 -33.68 -16.66 -56.07
C LEU A 145 -32.38 -16.37 -56.85
N ILE A 146 -32.48 -16.19 -58.17
CA ILE A 146 -31.33 -15.96 -59.04
C ILE A 146 -31.04 -14.46 -59.20
N ALA A 147 -32.08 -13.62 -59.30
CA ALA A 147 -31.90 -12.20 -59.56
C ALA A 147 -31.02 -11.48 -58.52
N PRO A 148 -31.17 -11.70 -57.19
CA PRO A 148 -30.28 -11.11 -56.20
C PRO A 148 -28.83 -11.55 -56.35
N ALA A 149 -28.60 -12.83 -56.66
CA ALA A 149 -27.27 -13.40 -56.87
C ALA A 149 -26.58 -12.76 -58.08
N MET A 150 -27.32 -12.60 -59.19
CA MET A 150 -26.86 -11.93 -60.40
C MET A 150 -26.52 -10.47 -60.15
N ALA A 151 -27.38 -9.75 -59.44
CA ALA A 151 -27.16 -8.34 -59.12
C ALA A 151 -25.87 -8.13 -58.32
N LEU A 152 -25.61 -8.96 -57.29
CA LEU A 152 -24.35 -8.89 -56.53
C LEU A 152 -23.13 -9.30 -57.36
N TYR A 153 -23.25 -10.33 -58.20
CA TYR A 153 -22.15 -10.76 -59.07
C TYR A 153 -21.76 -9.68 -60.08
N ALA A 154 -22.76 -9.00 -60.65
CA ALA A 154 -22.57 -7.99 -61.69
C ALA A 154 -22.45 -6.55 -61.15
N ALA A 155 -22.33 -6.37 -59.83
CA ALA A 155 -22.23 -5.06 -59.21
C ALA A 155 -21.07 -4.26 -59.81
N GLY A 156 -21.36 -3.07 -60.34
CA GLY A 156 -20.38 -2.22 -61.05
C GLY A 156 -20.15 -2.56 -62.53
N HIS A 157 -20.75 -3.63 -63.04
CA HIS A 157 -20.54 -4.15 -64.41
C HIS A 157 -21.84 -4.18 -65.24
N ALA A 158 -22.84 -3.36 -64.89
CA ALA A 158 -24.18 -3.39 -65.51
C ALA A 158 -24.16 -3.27 -67.05
N ASN A 159 -23.24 -2.50 -67.62
CA ASN A 159 -23.13 -2.26 -69.06
C ASN A 159 -22.27 -3.29 -69.80
N GLU A 160 -21.68 -4.26 -69.10
CA GLU A 160 -20.86 -5.30 -69.70
C GLU A 160 -21.71 -6.46 -70.20
N VAL A 161 -21.30 -7.06 -71.31
CA VAL A 161 -21.95 -8.25 -71.87
C VAL A 161 -21.79 -9.42 -70.91
N ALA A 162 -22.90 -10.01 -70.47
CA ALA A 162 -22.90 -11.06 -69.47
C ALA A 162 -22.41 -12.41 -70.03
N ILE A 163 -22.80 -12.73 -71.26
CA ILE A 163 -22.39 -13.96 -71.95
C ILE A 163 -22.46 -13.78 -73.47
N THR A 164 -21.58 -14.46 -74.21
CA THR A 164 -21.50 -14.37 -75.68
C THR A 164 -22.24 -15.50 -76.42
N SER A 165 -22.81 -16.45 -75.69
CA SER A 165 -23.49 -17.64 -76.24
C SER A 165 -24.68 -18.05 -75.39
N GLY A 166 -25.55 -18.90 -75.95
CA GLY A 166 -26.74 -19.40 -75.25
C GLY A 166 -27.94 -18.43 -75.30
N PRO A 167 -28.97 -18.66 -74.47
CA PRO A 167 -30.25 -17.94 -74.52
C PRO A 167 -30.15 -16.43 -74.26
N LEU A 168 -29.10 -15.98 -73.56
CA LEU A 168 -28.86 -14.59 -73.19
C LEU A 168 -27.67 -13.96 -73.95
N ALA A 169 -27.27 -14.54 -75.08
CA ALA A 169 -26.09 -14.10 -75.83
C ALA A 169 -26.15 -12.60 -76.20
N ASN A 170 -25.05 -11.90 -75.92
CA ASN A 170 -24.82 -10.48 -76.20
C ASN A 170 -25.69 -9.50 -75.40
N LEU A 171 -26.46 -9.98 -74.42
CA LEU A 171 -27.14 -9.11 -73.48
C LEU A 171 -26.17 -8.65 -72.39
N THR A 172 -26.30 -7.39 -72.01
CA THR A 172 -25.62 -6.83 -70.83
C THR A 172 -26.31 -7.26 -69.54
N TRP A 173 -25.60 -7.17 -68.41
CA TRP A 173 -26.19 -7.45 -67.09
C TRP A 173 -27.41 -6.58 -66.79
N GLY A 174 -27.38 -5.30 -67.15
CA GLY A 174 -28.50 -4.38 -67.00
C GLY A 174 -29.71 -4.75 -67.86
N GLU A 175 -29.50 -5.19 -69.11
CA GLU A 175 -30.58 -5.66 -69.98
C GLU A 175 -31.24 -6.94 -69.45
N ILE A 176 -30.45 -7.86 -68.89
CA ILE A 176 -31.00 -9.06 -68.26
C ILE A 176 -31.82 -8.69 -67.02
N ALA A 177 -31.31 -7.80 -66.16
CA ALA A 177 -32.02 -7.30 -64.97
C ALA A 177 -33.34 -6.58 -65.33
N GLN A 178 -33.34 -5.79 -66.40
CA GLN A 178 -34.56 -5.19 -66.94
C GLN A 178 -35.52 -6.27 -67.47
N GLY A 179 -35.01 -7.29 -68.17
CA GLY A 179 -35.82 -8.38 -68.68
C GLY A 179 -36.50 -9.22 -67.59
N ILE A 180 -35.82 -9.45 -66.46
CA ILE A 180 -36.42 -10.07 -65.27
C ILE A 180 -37.52 -9.17 -64.69
N THR A 181 -37.25 -7.86 -64.59
CA THR A 181 -38.22 -6.87 -64.09
C THR A 181 -39.47 -6.81 -64.98
N ASN A 182 -39.32 -6.86 -66.30
CA ASN A 182 -40.42 -6.90 -67.24
C ASN A 182 -41.27 -8.16 -67.10
N MET A 183 -40.62 -9.32 -66.88
CA MET A 183 -41.32 -10.57 -66.61
C MET A 183 -42.17 -10.47 -65.35
N PHE A 184 -41.60 -10.00 -64.23
CA PHE A 184 -42.36 -9.82 -62.99
C PHE A 184 -43.49 -8.80 -63.12
N ALA A 185 -43.27 -7.70 -63.84
CA ALA A 185 -44.32 -6.71 -64.09
C ALA A 185 -45.46 -7.29 -64.95
N LEU A 186 -45.17 -8.19 -65.89
CA LEU A 186 -46.19 -8.87 -66.69
C LEU A 186 -47.05 -9.81 -65.83
N ILE A 187 -46.44 -10.61 -64.96
CA ILE A 187 -47.13 -11.69 -64.24
C ILE A 187 -47.72 -11.27 -62.88
N GLN A 188 -47.68 -9.98 -62.54
CA GLN A 188 -48.37 -9.48 -61.35
C GLN A 188 -49.89 -9.58 -61.55
N SER A 189 -50.57 -10.20 -60.58
CA SER A 189 -52.01 -10.38 -60.54
C SER A 189 -52.76 -9.05 -60.53
N THR A 190 -53.88 -9.00 -61.26
CA THR A 190 -54.68 -7.79 -61.49
C THR A 190 -56.05 -7.90 -60.81
N ALA A 191 -56.96 -6.97 -61.09
CA ALA A 191 -58.31 -6.98 -60.53
C ALA A 191 -59.09 -8.28 -60.79
N ASN A 192 -58.81 -9.01 -61.87
CA ASN A 192 -59.49 -10.27 -62.18
C ASN A 192 -59.15 -11.41 -61.20
N SER A 193 -58.09 -11.24 -60.40
CA SER A 193 -57.66 -12.21 -59.38
C SER A 193 -58.38 -12.03 -58.03
N GLY A 194 -59.36 -11.12 -57.94
CA GLY A 194 -60.17 -10.91 -56.74
C GLY A 194 -59.32 -10.50 -55.54
N ASN A 195 -59.44 -11.22 -54.42
CA ASN A 195 -58.68 -10.94 -53.20
C ASN A 195 -57.17 -11.15 -53.38
N LYS A 196 -56.70 -11.76 -54.46
CA LYS A 196 -55.27 -11.97 -54.77
C LYS A 196 -54.65 -10.84 -55.62
N ARG A 197 -55.42 -9.77 -55.90
CA ARG A 197 -54.96 -8.62 -56.68
C ARG A 197 -53.66 -8.05 -56.11
N GLY A 198 -52.72 -7.70 -56.99
CA GLY A 198 -51.46 -7.06 -56.63
C GLY A 198 -50.32 -8.01 -56.25
N GLY A 199 -50.62 -9.28 -55.97
CA GLY A 199 -49.60 -10.32 -55.75
C GLY A 199 -49.00 -10.83 -57.07
N TRP A 200 -48.15 -11.86 -57.02
CA TRP A 200 -47.50 -12.42 -58.21
C TRP A 200 -47.94 -13.85 -58.49
N ARG A 201 -48.03 -14.22 -59.77
CA ARG A 201 -48.36 -15.59 -60.18
C ARG A 201 -47.13 -16.49 -60.09
N TYR A 202 -47.30 -17.79 -59.85
CA TYR A 202 -46.21 -18.78 -59.94
C TYR A 202 -45.67 -18.97 -61.36
N TYR A 203 -46.55 -18.79 -62.36
CA TYR A 203 -46.36 -19.10 -63.76
C TYR A 203 -46.73 -17.90 -64.64
N TYR A 204 -46.14 -17.76 -65.82
CA TYR A 204 -46.52 -16.69 -66.75
C TYR A 204 -47.85 -16.95 -67.48
N TYR A 205 -48.33 -18.19 -67.54
CA TYR A 205 -49.59 -18.57 -68.20
C TYR A 205 -50.46 -19.40 -67.25
N TYR A 206 -51.47 -18.78 -66.64
CA TYR A 206 -52.51 -19.47 -65.88
C TYR A 206 -53.85 -18.71 -65.97
N PRO A 207 -54.94 -19.36 -66.43
CA PRO A 207 -56.26 -18.74 -66.60
C PRO A 207 -57.22 -19.04 -65.44
N GLY A 208 -56.83 -18.78 -64.19
CA GLY A 208 -57.67 -19.05 -63.02
C GLY A 208 -57.42 -18.11 -61.82
N PRO A 209 -58.38 -18.00 -60.87
CA PRO A 209 -58.35 -17.03 -59.77
C PRO A 209 -57.39 -17.38 -58.61
N GLY A 210 -56.29 -18.11 -58.86
CA GLY A 210 -55.61 -18.92 -57.85
C GLY A 210 -54.16 -18.59 -57.48
N ASP A 211 -53.45 -17.68 -58.16
CA ASP A 211 -52.01 -17.90 -58.32
C ASP A 211 -51.06 -17.07 -57.46
N SER A 212 -51.54 -16.27 -56.52
CA SER A 212 -50.66 -15.45 -55.67
C SER A 212 -50.69 -15.86 -54.22
N ASP A 213 -49.49 -15.86 -53.63
CA ASP A 213 -49.23 -16.01 -52.20
C ASP A 213 -48.14 -15.02 -51.76
N SER A 214 -47.87 -14.98 -50.46
CA SER A 214 -46.88 -14.07 -49.89
C SER A 214 -45.45 -14.40 -50.34
N SER A 215 -45.15 -15.68 -50.58
CA SER A 215 -43.82 -16.11 -51.03
C SER A 215 -43.49 -15.68 -52.48
N THR A 216 -44.39 -15.94 -53.43
CA THR A 216 -44.29 -15.49 -54.83
C THR A 216 -44.20 -13.98 -54.95
N THR A 217 -44.94 -13.27 -54.09
CA THR A 217 -44.91 -11.81 -54.00
C THR A 217 -43.55 -11.31 -53.50
N GLN A 218 -43.04 -11.89 -52.41
CA GLN A 218 -41.73 -11.56 -51.86
C GLN A 218 -40.60 -11.73 -52.87
N TRP A 219 -40.58 -12.85 -53.61
CA TRP A 219 -39.52 -13.15 -54.58
C TRP A 219 -39.50 -12.19 -55.77
N ALA A 220 -40.68 -11.74 -56.23
CA ALA A 220 -40.76 -10.72 -57.27
C ALA A 220 -40.26 -9.36 -56.76
N ILE A 221 -40.65 -8.96 -55.55
CA ILE A 221 -40.25 -7.70 -54.93
C ILE A 221 -38.73 -7.65 -54.75
N ILE A 222 -38.14 -8.66 -54.09
CA ILE A 222 -36.70 -8.68 -53.82
C ILE A 222 -35.90 -8.67 -55.12
N SER A 223 -36.36 -9.38 -56.16
CA SER A 223 -35.73 -9.35 -57.48
C SER A 223 -35.71 -7.96 -58.09
N MET A 224 -36.84 -7.25 -58.05
CA MET A 224 -36.92 -5.90 -58.59
C MET A 224 -36.09 -4.89 -57.79
N ILE A 225 -35.99 -5.05 -56.46
CA ILE A 225 -35.09 -4.26 -55.61
C ILE A 225 -33.63 -4.46 -56.05
N TYR A 226 -33.19 -5.71 -56.17
CA TYR A 226 -31.81 -6.00 -56.58
C TYR A 226 -31.53 -5.59 -58.04
N ASN A 227 -32.48 -5.79 -58.96
CA ASN A 227 -32.33 -5.39 -60.36
C ASN A 227 -32.17 -3.87 -60.52
N GLN A 228 -32.76 -3.05 -59.63
CA GLN A 228 -32.54 -1.60 -59.63
C GLN A 228 -31.06 -1.23 -59.43
N THR A 229 -30.27 -2.04 -58.72
CA THR A 229 -28.82 -1.82 -58.56
C THR A 229 -28.05 -1.96 -59.87
N LEU A 230 -28.62 -2.65 -60.87
CA LEU A 230 -28.10 -2.77 -62.23
C LEU A 230 -28.78 -1.80 -63.22
N GLY A 231 -29.56 -0.83 -62.72
CA GLY A 231 -30.23 0.18 -63.52
C GLY A 231 -31.60 -0.22 -64.08
N ALA A 232 -32.15 -1.38 -63.69
CA ALA A 232 -33.50 -1.75 -64.10
C ALA A 232 -34.55 -0.82 -63.48
N THR A 233 -35.57 -0.47 -64.25
CA THR A 233 -36.68 0.38 -63.82
C THR A 233 -37.94 -0.44 -63.64
N THR A 234 -38.56 -0.34 -62.46
CA THR A 234 -39.87 -0.92 -62.18
C THR A 234 -40.98 0.03 -62.66
N PRO A 235 -41.92 -0.41 -63.51
CA PRO A 235 -43.07 0.41 -63.89
C PRO A 235 -43.92 0.80 -62.68
N GLN A 236 -44.40 2.06 -62.64
CA GLN A 236 -45.12 2.60 -61.49
C GLN A 236 -46.40 1.82 -61.14
N PHE A 237 -47.13 1.32 -62.15
CA PHE A 237 -48.34 0.52 -61.93
C PHE A 237 -48.09 -0.72 -61.06
N VAL A 238 -46.87 -1.26 -61.07
CA VAL A 238 -46.51 -2.43 -60.26
C VAL A 238 -46.63 -2.12 -58.76
N LYS A 239 -46.14 -0.94 -58.36
CA LYS A 239 -46.24 -0.46 -56.97
C LYS A 239 -47.67 -0.11 -56.59
N ASP A 240 -48.44 0.43 -57.54
CA ASP A 240 -49.84 0.79 -57.29
C ASP A 240 -50.74 -0.45 -57.16
N GLU A 241 -50.52 -1.49 -57.97
CA GLU A 241 -51.21 -2.77 -57.83
C GLU A 241 -50.80 -3.49 -56.53
N LEU A 242 -49.51 -3.46 -56.16
CA LEU A 242 -49.02 -4.11 -54.94
C LEU A 242 -49.69 -3.58 -53.66
N LYS A 243 -50.09 -2.32 -53.61
CA LYS A 243 -50.80 -1.75 -52.43
C LYS A 243 -52.09 -2.51 -52.10
N TYR A 244 -52.80 -3.05 -53.11
CA TYR A 244 -53.99 -3.88 -52.87
C TYR A 244 -53.64 -5.19 -52.19
N TRP A 245 -52.53 -5.82 -52.58
CA TRP A 245 -52.04 -7.03 -51.95
C TRP A 245 -51.66 -6.78 -50.49
N LEU A 246 -50.81 -5.78 -50.23
CA LEU A 246 -50.31 -5.48 -48.88
C LEU A 246 -51.45 -5.18 -47.90
N ALA A 247 -52.46 -4.44 -48.34
CA ALA A 247 -53.65 -4.16 -47.54
C ALA A 247 -54.53 -5.40 -47.29
N ALA A 248 -54.49 -6.40 -48.19
CA ALA A 248 -55.31 -7.60 -48.10
C ALA A 248 -54.63 -8.74 -47.32
N VAL A 249 -53.30 -8.84 -47.33
CA VAL A 249 -52.55 -9.86 -46.57
C VAL A 249 -52.25 -9.47 -45.14
N GLN A 250 -52.15 -8.16 -44.82
CA GLN A 250 -51.87 -7.71 -43.47
C GLN A 250 -53.13 -7.69 -42.61
N TYR A 251 -53.12 -8.44 -41.52
CA TYR A 251 -54.19 -8.42 -40.53
C TYR A 251 -53.95 -7.35 -39.48
N ILE A 252 -54.96 -6.50 -39.26
CA ILE A 252 -54.97 -5.46 -38.24
C ILE A 252 -56.23 -5.71 -37.40
N ASN A 253 -56.14 -6.60 -36.39
CA ASN A 253 -57.06 -6.86 -35.23
C ASN A 253 -57.05 -8.35 -34.79
N THR A 254 -57.57 -8.64 -33.59
CA THR A 254 -57.78 -9.99 -33.02
C THR A 254 -58.81 -10.80 -33.80
N ASP A 255 -58.54 -12.08 -34.03
CA ASP A 255 -59.45 -13.03 -34.69
C ASP A 255 -60.75 -13.20 -33.88
N PRO A 256 -61.94 -13.04 -34.48
CA PRO A 256 -63.21 -13.37 -33.82
C PRO A 256 -63.41 -14.88 -33.53
N ASN A 257 -62.60 -15.78 -34.13
CA ASN A 257 -62.66 -17.23 -33.92
C ASN A 257 -61.57 -17.77 -32.97
N ASP A 258 -60.54 -16.98 -32.67
CA ASP A 258 -59.55 -17.27 -31.63
C ASP A 258 -59.21 -16.01 -30.82
N PRO A 259 -60.05 -15.66 -29.83
CA PRO A 259 -59.87 -14.47 -29.01
C PRO A 259 -58.61 -14.49 -28.12
N ASN A 260 -57.85 -15.59 -28.11
CA ASN A 260 -56.63 -15.73 -27.32
C ASN A 260 -55.33 -15.45 -28.13
N HIS A 261 -55.38 -15.40 -29.46
CA HIS A 261 -54.23 -15.03 -30.30
C HIS A 261 -54.39 -13.63 -30.91
N ILE A 262 -53.52 -12.71 -30.51
CA ILE A 262 -53.51 -11.33 -31.00
C ILE A 262 -52.62 -11.24 -32.25
N TYR A 263 -53.20 -11.52 -33.42
CA TYR A 263 -52.57 -11.42 -34.74
C TYR A 263 -52.56 -9.99 -35.29
N ASN A 264 -52.25 -8.99 -34.46
CA ASN A 264 -52.21 -7.59 -34.90
C ASN A 264 -50.89 -7.28 -35.62
N GLY A 265 -50.96 -6.98 -36.91
CA GLY A 265 -49.84 -6.60 -37.75
C GLY A 265 -49.21 -7.73 -38.58
N VAL A 266 -49.64 -8.98 -38.37
CA VAL A 266 -49.13 -10.17 -39.08
C VAL A 266 -49.54 -10.16 -40.55
N ALA A 267 -48.72 -10.75 -41.42
CA ALA A 267 -49.11 -11.10 -42.78
C ALA A 267 -49.40 -12.60 -42.91
N CYS A 268 -50.34 -12.94 -43.79
CA CYS A 268 -50.75 -14.31 -44.01
C CYS A 268 -50.33 -14.82 -45.39
N TYR A 269 -50.32 -16.14 -45.53
CA TYR A 269 -49.94 -16.81 -46.78
C TYR A 269 -50.74 -16.28 -47.98
N GLN A 270 -52.05 -16.09 -47.78
CA GLN A 270 -52.96 -15.44 -48.74
C GLN A 270 -53.99 -14.59 -48.00
N PRO A 271 -54.59 -13.58 -48.67
CA PRO A 271 -55.68 -12.80 -48.10
C PRO A 271 -56.85 -13.67 -47.65
N GLY A 272 -57.20 -13.62 -46.36
CA GLY A 272 -58.29 -14.43 -45.81
C GLY A 272 -57.93 -15.86 -45.41
N VAL A 273 -56.66 -16.30 -45.56
CA VAL A 273 -56.23 -17.68 -45.33
C VAL A 273 -55.24 -17.76 -44.18
N GLN A 274 -55.57 -18.56 -43.16
CA GLN A 274 -54.66 -18.96 -42.08
C GLN A 274 -53.84 -20.20 -42.50
N PRO A 275 -52.60 -20.41 -42.01
CA PRO A 275 -51.92 -19.65 -40.95
C PRO A 275 -51.24 -18.35 -41.45
N CYS A 276 -51.01 -17.43 -40.52
CA CYS A 276 -50.18 -16.24 -40.71
C CYS A 276 -48.89 -16.37 -39.91
N ASP A 277 -47.74 -16.02 -40.49
CA ASP A 277 -46.45 -16.40 -39.91
C ASP A 277 -45.35 -15.35 -40.10
N HIS A 278 -44.16 -15.65 -39.56
CA HIS A 278 -43.02 -14.73 -39.62
C HIS A 278 -42.46 -14.59 -41.04
N SER A 279 -42.54 -15.64 -41.86
CA SER A 279 -42.04 -15.62 -43.23
C SER A 279 -42.86 -14.66 -44.10
N ASP A 280 -44.17 -14.72 -43.98
CA ASP A 280 -45.08 -13.83 -44.69
C ASP A 280 -44.93 -12.39 -44.18
N THR A 281 -44.75 -12.22 -42.87
CA THR A 281 -44.58 -10.89 -42.27
C THR A 281 -43.25 -10.23 -42.66
N GLY A 282 -42.18 -11.01 -42.80
CA GLY A 282 -40.92 -10.54 -43.39
C GLY A 282 -41.10 -10.09 -44.86
N GLY A 283 -41.86 -10.86 -45.65
CA GLY A 283 -42.22 -10.51 -47.02
C GLY A 283 -43.11 -9.25 -47.11
N LEU A 284 -44.01 -9.05 -46.14
CA LEU A 284 -44.81 -7.83 -46.02
C LEU A 284 -43.93 -6.60 -45.82
N LEU A 285 -42.93 -6.66 -44.93
CA LEU A 285 -42.01 -5.54 -44.70
C LEU A 285 -41.29 -5.13 -46.01
N LEU A 286 -40.79 -6.11 -46.78
CA LEU A 286 -40.21 -5.87 -48.11
C LEU A 286 -41.19 -5.11 -49.02
N GLY A 287 -42.43 -5.56 -49.08
CA GLY A 287 -43.46 -4.94 -49.91
C GLY A 287 -43.83 -3.52 -49.47
N LEU A 288 -44.02 -3.29 -48.17
CA LEU A 288 -44.31 -1.97 -47.60
C LEU A 288 -43.20 -0.98 -47.94
N LYS A 289 -41.93 -1.39 -47.79
CA LYS A 289 -40.79 -0.57 -48.19
C LYS A 289 -40.74 -0.32 -49.70
N PHE A 290 -41.00 -1.34 -50.51
CA PHE A 290 -40.96 -1.24 -51.97
C PHE A 290 -41.98 -0.22 -52.52
N VAL A 291 -43.16 -0.11 -51.90
CA VAL A 291 -44.17 0.91 -52.23
C VAL A 291 -43.89 2.30 -51.63
N GLY A 292 -42.82 2.43 -50.85
CA GLY A 292 -42.33 3.70 -50.33
C GLY A 292 -42.71 4.02 -48.88
N TYR A 293 -43.15 3.03 -48.08
CA TYR A 293 -43.40 3.25 -46.66
C TYR A 293 -42.09 3.21 -45.86
N ASP A 294 -42.02 4.09 -44.86
CA ASP A 294 -40.91 4.18 -43.92
C ASP A 294 -41.32 3.65 -42.53
N LEU A 295 -40.39 3.74 -41.58
CA LEU A 295 -40.61 3.27 -40.21
C LEU A 295 -41.72 4.03 -39.47
N SER A 296 -42.10 5.23 -39.89
CA SER A 296 -43.20 5.97 -39.24
C SER A 296 -44.59 5.41 -39.61
N ASN A 297 -44.67 4.58 -40.65
CA ASN A 297 -45.92 4.02 -41.13
C ASN A 297 -46.51 2.99 -40.14
N SER A 298 -47.80 3.09 -39.86
CA SER A 298 -48.49 2.22 -38.91
C SER A 298 -48.51 0.74 -39.32
N GLN A 299 -48.52 0.43 -40.62
CA GLN A 299 -48.45 -0.94 -41.12
C GLN A 299 -47.06 -1.56 -40.87
N VAL A 300 -46.00 -0.76 -41.05
CA VAL A 300 -44.63 -1.17 -40.76
C VAL A 300 -44.44 -1.40 -39.26
N GLN A 301 -44.90 -0.47 -38.44
CA GLN A 301 -44.84 -0.59 -36.97
C GLN A 301 -45.63 -1.80 -36.44
N ALA A 302 -46.82 -2.07 -37.00
CA ALA A 302 -47.60 -3.25 -36.61
C ALA A 302 -46.90 -4.56 -36.98
N ALA A 303 -46.31 -4.66 -38.17
CA ALA A 303 -45.56 -5.84 -38.60
C ALA A 303 -44.30 -6.07 -37.72
N LEU A 304 -43.56 -5.01 -37.41
CA LEU A 304 -42.41 -5.09 -36.50
C LEU A 304 -42.85 -5.51 -35.07
N SER A 305 -43.95 -4.95 -34.57
CA SER A 305 -44.52 -5.33 -33.27
C SER A 305 -44.93 -6.81 -33.23
N PHE A 306 -45.49 -7.35 -34.32
CA PHE A 306 -45.83 -8.77 -34.41
C PHE A 306 -44.59 -9.65 -34.28
N LEU A 307 -43.56 -9.40 -35.10
CA LEU A 307 -42.30 -10.17 -35.08
C LEU A 307 -41.67 -10.16 -33.67
N ASN A 308 -41.72 -9.01 -33.00
CA ASN A 308 -41.20 -8.85 -31.64
C ASN A 308 -41.98 -9.55 -30.54
N THR A 309 -43.27 -9.71 -30.71
CA THR A 309 -44.12 -10.28 -29.66
C THR A 309 -44.22 -11.79 -29.80
N ASN A 310 -44.06 -12.31 -31.03
CA ASN A 310 -44.40 -13.70 -31.36
C ASN A 310 -43.20 -14.56 -31.78
N TRP A 311 -41.97 -14.04 -31.72
CA TRP A 311 -40.76 -14.80 -32.08
C TRP A 311 -40.60 -16.13 -31.30
N ALA A 312 -41.10 -16.20 -30.06
CA ALA A 312 -41.03 -17.40 -29.22
C ALA A 312 -42.30 -18.28 -29.29
N GLN A 313 -43.40 -17.79 -29.87
CA GLN A 313 -44.64 -18.56 -30.01
C GLN A 313 -44.61 -19.37 -31.31
N ASP A 314 -45.30 -20.52 -31.28
CA ASP A 314 -45.56 -21.38 -32.45
C ASP A 314 -44.38 -22.14 -33.07
N ALA A 315 -43.49 -22.73 -32.26
CA ALA A 315 -42.67 -23.87 -32.71
C ALA A 315 -43.51 -25.12 -33.12
N ASN A 316 -44.83 -25.06 -33.02
CA ASN A 316 -45.76 -26.15 -33.28
C ASN A 316 -46.37 -26.07 -34.70
N ASN A 317 -45.62 -26.58 -35.66
CA ASN A 317 -46.15 -27.42 -36.75
C ASN A 317 -46.94 -26.73 -37.89
N THR A 318 -46.46 -25.61 -38.42
CA THR A 318 -46.85 -25.13 -39.76
C THR A 318 -45.78 -25.47 -40.80
N TRP A 319 -46.23 -25.76 -42.02
CA TRP A 319 -45.42 -26.20 -43.17
C TRP A 319 -44.39 -25.14 -43.64
N TYR A 320 -44.52 -23.90 -43.13
CA TYR A 320 -43.61 -22.76 -43.26
C TYR A 320 -43.74 -21.89 -42.00
N GLY A 321 -42.70 -21.15 -41.62
CA GLY A 321 -42.98 -19.80 -41.09
C GLY A 321 -42.59 -19.38 -39.68
N ASN A 322 -42.00 -20.24 -38.82
CA ASN A 322 -41.69 -19.83 -37.44
C ASN A 322 -40.19 -19.81 -37.12
N PHE A 323 -39.85 -19.25 -35.96
CA PHE A 323 -38.48 -19.11 -35.48
C PHE A 323 -37.72 -20.44 -35.57
N GLY A 324 -36.50 -20.41 -36.11
CA GLY A 324 -35.72 -21.61 -36.42
C GLY A 324 -35.83 -22.10 -37.87
N HIS A 325 -36.87 -21.72 -38.62
CA HIS A 325 -37.00 -22.12 -40.04
C HIS A 325 -36.13 -21.24 -40.96
N PRO A 326 -35.15 -21.80 -41.72
CA PRO A 326 -34.20 -21.01 -42.49
C PRO A 326 -34.83 -20.01 -43.47
N TYR A 327 -35.86 -20.43 -44.21
CA TYR A 327 -36.57 -19.53 -45.14
C TYR A 327 -37.35 -18.43 -44.42
N ALA A 328 -37.96 -18.74 -43.27
CA ALA A 328 -38.76 -17.75 -42.54
C ALA A 328 -37.87 -16.66 -41.97
N MET A 329 -36.76 -17.09 -41.36
CA MET A 329 -35.77 -16.18 -40.80
C MET A 329 -35.04 -15.39 -41.87
N TRP A 330 -34.79 -15.99 -43.04
CA TRP A 330 -34.26 -15.26 -44.20
C TRP A 330 -35.24 -14.21 -44.72
N SER A 331 -36.54 -14.51 -44.73
CA SER A 331 -37.56 -13.54 -45.11
C SER A 331 -37.62 -12.36 -44.13
N VAL A 332 -37.64 -12.66 -42.83
CA VAL A 332 -37.59 -11.64 -41.76
C VAL A 332 -36.33 -10.79 -41.91
N TYR A 333 -35.17 -11.42 -42.07
CA TYR A 333 -33.90 -10.75 -42.33
C TYR A 333 -34.02 -9.75 -43.48
N LYS A 334 -34.46 -10.20 -44.67
CA LYS A 334 -34.56 -9.33 -45.85
C LYS A 334 -35.60 -8.22 -45.68
N GLY A 335 -36.72 -8.52 -45.03
CA GLY A 335 -37.71 -7.50 -44.64
C GLY A 335 -37.10 -6.40 -43.78
N LEU A 336 -36.33 -6.77 -42.76
CA LEU A 336 -35.64 -5.84 -41.88
C LEU A 336 -34.54 -5.06 -42.63
N GLU A 337 -33.71 -5.76 -43.43
CA GLU A 337 -32.62 -5.20 -44.24
C GLU A 337 -33.07 -4.01 -45.07
N VAL A 338 -34.12 -4.21 -45.88
CA VAL A 338 -34.60 -3.17 -46.79
C VAL A 338 -35.41 -2.11 -46.04
N THR A 339 -36.21 -2.49 -45.03
CA THR A 339 -37.16 -1.56 -44.39
C THR A 339 -36.48 -0.62 -43.42
N ILE A 340 -35.64 -1.15 -42.53
CA ILE A 340 -34.94 -0.41 -41.47
C ILE A 340 -33.69 0.29 -42.04
N GLY A 341 -33.10 -0.24 -43.13
CA GLY A 341 -31.88 0.30 -43.72
C GLY A 341 -30.64 -0.19 -42.98
N LEU A 342 -30.38 -1.49 -43.07
CA LEU A 342 -29.33 -2.19 -42.32
C LEU A 342 -27.91 -2.03 -42.91
N ASP A 343 -27.59 -0.87 -43.48
CA ASP A 343 -26.18 -0.48 -43.73
C ASP A 343 -25.43 -0.31 -42.39
N ASP A 344 -26.20 -0.19 -41.29
CA ASP A 344 -25.77 -0.15 -39.90
C ASP A 344 -26.60 -1.17 -39.07
N THR A 345 -26.06 -2.38 -38.92
CA THR A 345 -26.74 -3.55 -38.30
C THR A 345 -26.87 -3.44 -36.78
N THR A 346 -26.32 -2.40 -36.17
CA THR A 346 -26.39 -2.08 -34.74
C THR A 346 -27.82 -1.79 -34.28
N HIS A 347 -28.70 -1.49 -35.22
CA HIS A 347 -30.09 -1.12 -34.97
C HIS A 347 -31.03 -2.33 -34.83
N ILE A 348 -30.70 -3.52 -35.38
CA ILE A 348 -31.56 -4.71 -35.24
C ILE A 348 -31.78 -5.02 -33.75
N THR A 349 -30.72 -4.89 -32.96
CA THR A 349 -30.72 -5.12 -31.51
C THR A 349 -31.60 -4.12 -30.75
N SER A 350 -31.68 -2.88 -31.25
CA SER A 350 -32.48 -1.80 -30.66
C SER A 350 -33.97 -1.86 -31.00
N PHE A 351 -34.33 -2.51 -32.12
CA PHE A 351 -35.71 -2.63 -32.57
C PHE A 351 -36.40 -3.88 -32.03
N LEU A 352 -35.67 -4.84 -31.45
CA LEU A 352 -36.19 -6.17 -31.11
C LEU A 352 -36.11 -6.51 -29.60
N THR A 353 -36.65 -5.64 -28.75
CA THR A 353 -36.35 -5.60 -27.30
C THR A 353 -37.43 -6.14 -26.34
N THR A 354 -38.40 -6.95 -26.79
CA THR A 354 -39.46 -7.48 -25.90
C THR A 354 -39.46 -9.00 -25.83
N CYS A 355 -39.29 -9.55 -24.62
CA CYS A 355 -39.38 -10.98 -24.35
C CYS A 355 -40.57 -11.27 -23.43
N GLY A 356 -41.53 -12.04 -23.97
CA GLY A 356 -42.76 -12.47 -23.28
C GLY A 356 -43.07 -13.95 -23.50
N GLY A 357 -42.05 -14.81 -23.57
CA GLY A 357 -42.19 -16.26 -23.77
C GLY A 357 -41.70 -17.09 -22.55
N PRO A 358 -42.26 -18.29 -22.31
CA PRO A 358 -42.03 -19.05 -21.08
C PRO A 358 -40.66 -19.75 -21.13
N GLY A 359 -39.67 -19.17 -20.45
CA GLY A 359 -38.36 -19.79 -20.36
C GLY A 359 -37.27 -19.00 -19.64
N ASN A 360 -37.36 -17.67 -19.46
CA ASN A 360 -36.29 -16.90 -18.84
C ASN A 360 -36.72 -15.95 -17.72
N LEU A 361 -35.76 -15.76 -16.80
CA LEU A 361 -35.89 -15.21 -15.45
C LEU A 361 -36.20 -13.70 -15.44
N PRO A 362 -36.99 -13.22 -14.46
CA PRO A 362 -37.20 -11.79 -14.26
C PRO A 362 -35.90 -11.12 -13.76
N GLY A 363 -35.31 -10.21 -14.54
CA GLY A 363 -34.23 -9.34 -14.04
C GLY A 363 -33.20 -8.78 -15.03
N SER A 364 -33.05 -9.29 -16.26
CA SER A 364 -32.12 -8.72 -17.26
C SER A 364 -32.88 -7.80 -18.21
N GLY A 365 -32.82 -6.50 -17.99
CA GLY A 365 -33.61 -5.48 -18.68
C GLY A 365 -33.35 -5.27 -20.18
N ILE A 366 -32.62 -6.17 -20.87
CA ILE A 366 -32.41 -6.12 -22.32
C ILE A 366 -32.43 -7.57 -22.83
N CYS A 367 -33.35 -7.90 -23.72
CA CYS A 367 -33.48 -9.21 -24.35
C CYS A 367 -33.62 -8.99 -25.86
N ASN A 368 -32.76 -9.63 -26.65
CA ASN A 368 -32.66 -9.43 -28.09
C ASN A 368 -32.71 -10.79 -28.79
N TRP A 369 -33.90 -11.18 -29.22
CA TRP A 369 -34.14 -12.49 -29.81
C TRP A 369 -33.36 -12.74 -31.10
N TRP A 370 -32.91 -11.68 -31.78
CA TRP A 370 -32.09 -11.79 -32.97
C TRP A 370 -30.67 -12.29 -32.66
N GLU A 371 -30.07 -11.82 -31.57
CA GLU A 371 -28.78 -12.36 -31.10
C GLU A 371 -28.94 -13.79 -30.56
N ASP A 372 -30.04 -14.07 -29.87
CA ASP A 372 -30.37 -15.44 -29.44
C ASP A 372 -30.51 -16.39 -30.65
N TYR A 373 -31.06 -15.90 -31.77
CA TYR A 373 -31.14 -16.68 -33.01
C TYR A 373 -29.76 -16.92 -33.64
N ASN A 374 -28.87 -15.93 -33.63
CA ASN A 374 -27.50 -16.10 -34.12
C ASN A 374 -26.71 -17.08 -33.26
N GLU A 375 -26.87 -17.03 -31.93
CA GLU A 375 -26.31 -18.00 -31.00
C GLU A 375 -26.83 -19.41 -31.29
N TRP A 376 -28.14 -19.53 -31.53
CA TRP A 376 -28.75 -20.79 -31.96
C TRP A 376 -28.16 -21.28 -33.28
N LEU A 377 -28.01 -20.42 -34.30
CA LEU A 377 -27.43 -20.82 -35.59
C LEU A 377 -26.00 -21.34 -35.45
N VAL A 378 -25.16 -20.66 -34.67
CA VAL A 378 -23.78 -21.11 -34.40
C VAL A 378 -23.79 -22.47 -33.67
N THR A 379 -24.66 -22.63 -32.67
CA THR A 379 -24.72 -23.85 -31.84
C THR A 379 -25.34 -25.03 -32.58
N ASN A 380 -26.22 -24.77 -33.55
CA ASN A 380 -26.97 -25.78 -34.31
C ASN A 380 -26.39 -26.03 -35.72
N GLN A 381 -25.19 -25.57 -36.02
CA GLN A 381 -24.47 -25.95 -37.24
C GLN A 381 -24.02 -27.42 -37.16
N ASN A 382 -24.26 -28.19 -38.22
CA ASN A 382 -23.77 -29.56 -38.31
C ASN A 382 -22.24 -29.59 -38.39
N LEU A 383 -21.62 -30.71 -37.98
CA LEU A 383 -20.16 -30.88 -37.99
C LEU A 383 -19.52 -30.72 -39.39
N ASP A 384 -20.29 -30.92 -40.46
CA ASP A 384 -19.84 -30.74 -41.83
C ASP A 384 -19.97 -29.29 -42.32
N GLY A 385 -20.44 -28.37 -41.48
CA GLY A 385 -20.69 -26.95 -41.78
C GLY A 385 -22.08 -26.66 -42.35
N SER A 386 -22.90 -27.67 -42.63
CA SER A 386 -24.26 -27.46 -43.15
C SER A 386 -25.25 -27.06 -42.03
N TRP A 387 -26.39 -26.51 -42.42
CA TRP A 387 -27.56 -26.43 -41.55
C TRP A 387 -28.70 -27.29 -42.09
N SER A 388 -29.38 -27.98 -41.16
CA SER A 388 -30.60 -28.74 -41.46
C SER A 388 -31.81 -27.83 -41.30
N GLY A 389 -32.71 -27.77 -42.28
CA GLY A 389 -34.03 -27.17 -42.11
C GLY A 389 -35.10 -28.18 -41.70
N TYR A 390 -36.30 -27.69 -41.39
CA TYR A 390 -37.49 -28.52 -41.20
C TYR A 390 -38.06 -28.94 -42.58
N VAL A 391 -38.51 -30.21 -42.68
CA VAL A 391 -39.37 -30.78 -43.74
C VAL A 391 -39.13 -30.24 -45.17
N TYR A 392 -38.36 -30.99 -45.98
CA TYR A 392 -37.94 -30.71 -47.36
C TYR A 392 -36.93 -29.57 -47.58
N TRP A 393 -36.70 -28.67 -46.62
CA TRP A 393 -35.68 -27.60 -46.70
C TRP A 393 -34.32 -28.01 -46.15
N THR A 394 -33.71 -29.04 -46.73
CA THR A 394 -32.38 -29.53 -46.32
C THR A 394 -31.32 -29.31 -47.39
N GLY A 395 -30.04 -29.35 -47.00
CA GLY A 395 -28.93 -29.25 -47.93
C GLY A 395 -28.59 -27.81 -48.31
N PRO A 396 -28.22 -27.54 -49.57
CA PRO A 396 -27.51 -26.30 -49.93
C PRO A 396 -28.34 -25.01 -49.75
N LEU A 397 -29.66 -25.10 -49.86
CA LEU A 397 -30.53 -23.93 -49.78
C LEU A 397 -30.66 -23.40 -48.35
N ALA A 398 -30.83 -24.28 -47.36
CA ALA A 398 -30.86 -23.91 -45.95
C ALA A 398 -29.52 -23.32 -45.48
N THR A 399 -28.41 -23.95 -45.87
CA THR A 399 -27.06 -23.45 -45.58
C THR A 399 -26.84 -22.06 -46.18
N ALA A 400 -27.25 -21.83 -47.43
CA ALA A 400 -27.12 -20.52 -48.09
C ALA A 400 -27.90 -19.40 -47.37
N PHE A 401 -29.13 -19.69 -46.93
CA PHE A 401 -29.94 -18.74 -46.18
C PHE A 401 -29.34 -18.41 -44.81
N ASN A 402 -28.90 -19.41 -44.05
CA ASN A 402 -28.31 -19.20 -42.73
C ASN A 402 -26.97 -18.43 -42.81
N ILE A 403 -26.16 -18.67 -43.84
CA ILE A 403 -24.97 -17.84 -44.12
C ILE A 403 -25.36 -16.40 -44.37
N SER A 404 -26.40 -16.16 -45.19
CA SER A 404 -26.85 -14.81 -45.50
C SER A 404 -27.37 -14.08 -44.26
N ILE A 405 -28.00 -14.79 -43.32
CA ILE A 405 -28.47 -14.25 -42.04
C ILE A 405 -27.29 -13.90 -41.15
N LEU A 406 -26.39 -14.85 -40.85
CA LEU A 406 -25.21 -14.63 -40.00
C LEU A 406 -24.30 -13.53 -40.56
N GLY A 407 -24.15 -13.50 -41.89
CA GLY A 407 -23.28 -12.56 -42.57
C GLY A 407 -23.77 -11.12 -42.55
N ALA A 408 -25.03 -10.91 -42.20
CA ALA A 408 -25.69 -9.61 -42.13
C ALA A 408 -25.87 -9.10 -40.70
N THR A 409 -25.22 -9.76 -39.74
CA THR A 409 -25.12 -9.27 -38.38
C THR A 409 -23.68 -8.86 -38.16
N SER A 410 -23.41 -7.56 -38.21
CA SER A 410 -22.32 -7.01 -37.39
C SER A 410 -22.92 -6.55 -36.07
N ILE A 411 -22.45 -7.09 -34.96
CA ILE A 411 -22.52 -6.31 -33.71
C ILE A 411 -21.76 -5.00 -33.98
N PRO A 412 -22.24 -3.83 -33.52
CA PRO A 412 -21.45 -2.61 -33.56
C PRO A 412 -20.04 -2.96 -33.14
N THR A 413 -19.04 -2.71 -33.98
CA THR A 413 -17.69 -2.63 -33.45
C THR A 413 -17.76 -1.52 -32.43
N ASP A 414 -17.67 -1.89 -31.16
CA ASP A 414 -17.54 -0.92 -30.10
C ASP A 414 -16.32 -0.07 -30.42
N ILE A 415 -16.56 1.22 -30.65
CA ILE A 415 -15.56 2.24 -30.96
C ILE A 415 -15.52 3.31 -29.86
N ILE A 416 -16.33 3.16 -28.82
CA ILE A 416 -16.49 4.15 -27.76
C ILE A 416 -15.55 3.74 -26.63
N PRO A 417 -14.55 4.56 -26.27
CA PRO A 417 -13.71 4.25 -25.12
C PRO A 417 -14.50 4.25 -23.80
N PRO A 418 -14.09 3.44 -22.81
CA PRO A 418 -14.72 3.42 -21.49
C PRO A 418 -14.74 4.80 -20.83
N VAL A 419 -15.77 5.08 -20.04
CA VAL A 419 -15.82 6.28 -19.20
C VAL A 419 -15.07 6.03 -17.89
N LEU A 420 -13.91 6.67 -17.74
CA LEU A 420 -13.07 6.58 -16.54
C LEU A 420 -13.52 7.58 -15.47
N THR A 421 -13.80 7.08 -14.26
CA THR A 421 -14.07 7.89 -13.06
C THR A 421 -12.88 7.76 -12.10
N LEU A 422 -12.20 8.88 -11.87
CA LEU A 422 -11.03 8.98 -11.00
C LEU A 422 -11.36 9.78 -9.74
N PRO A 423 -10.63 9.55 -8.63
CA PRO A 423 -10.77 10.39 -7.44
C PRO A 423 -10.18 11.78 -7.70
N ASP A 424 -10.52 12.73 -6.82
CA ASP A 424 -9.80 14.00 -6.73
C ASP A 424 -8.34 13.79 -6.30
N ASN A 425 -7.52 14.84 -6.43
CA ASN A 425 -6.16 14.84 -5.91
C ASN A 425 -6.14 14.54 -4.40
N ILE A 426 -5.25 13.64 -3.99
CA ILE A 426 -5.13 13.16 -2.61
C ILE A 426 -3.97 13.86 -1.92
N ALA A 427 -4.19 14.34 -0.69
CA ALA A 427 -3.13 14.84 0.18
C ALA A 427 -3.13 14.06 1.49
N VAL A 428 -1.97 13.54 1.90
CA VAL A 428 -1.80 12.70 3.09
C VAL A 428 -0.48 13.00 3.80
N GLU A 429 -0.43 12.67 5.08
CA GLU A 429 0.75 12.81 5.92
C GLU A 429 1.72 11.63 5.72
N ALA A 430 3.02 11.91 5.71
CA ALA A 430 4.07 10.91 5.67
C ALA A 430 4.12 10.11 6.99
N THR A 431 4.21 8.79 6.89
CA THR A 431 4.24 7.90 8.07
C THR A 431 5.60 7.22 8.25
N ALA A 432 6.54 7.45 7.33
CA ALA A 432 7.89 6.93 7.35
C ALA A 432 8.77 7.69 6.34
N ALA A 433 10.09 7.49 6.39
CA ALA A 433 11.05 8.02 5.42
C ALA A 433 10.74 7.63 3.96
N SER A 434 10.16 6.44 3.73
CA SER A 434 9.72 5.98 2.40
C SER A 434 8.39 6.59 1.96
N GLY A 435 7.76 7.43 2.79
CA GLY A 435 6.46 8.04 2.59
C GLY A 435 5.32 7.27 3.26
N THR A 436 4.17 7.14 2.59
CA THR A 436 2.97 6.50 3.18
C THR A 436 2.20 5.64 2.19
N THR A 437 1.45 4.68 2.70
CA THR A 437 0.58 3.83 1.88
C THR A 437 -0.74 4.53 1.61
N VAL A 438 -1.11 4.66 0.34
CA VAL A 438 -2.34 5.36 -0.07
C VAL A 438 -3.26 4.40 -0.80
N THR A 439 -4.51 4.32 -0.34
CA THR A 439 -5.59 3.64 -1.03
C THR A 439 -6.51 4.65 -1.70
N TYR A 440 -6.93 4.32 -2.91
CA TYR A 440 -7.87 5.10 -3.70
C TYR A 440 -8.75 4.19 -4.54
N THR A 441 -9.87 4.73 -5.02
CA THR A 441 -10.84 4.02 -5.86
C THR A 441 -10.87 4.67 -7.23
N ALA A 442 -10.62 3.89 -8.27
CA ALA A 442 -10.86 4.26 -9.66
C ALA A 442 -11.82 3.23 -10.26
N SER A 443 -12.75 3.67 -11.10
CA SER A 443 -13.69 2.80 -11.80
C SER A 443 -13.79 3.22 -13.26
N ALA A 444 -14.08 2.26 -14.13
CA ALA A 444 -14.45 2.54 -15.49
C ALA A 444 -15.77 1.81 -15.81
N THR A 445 -16.60 2.44 -16.63
CA THR A 445 -17.81 1.82 -17.17
C THR A 445 -17.88 2.10 -18.64
N ASP A 446 -18.21 1.06 -19.39
CA ASP A 446 -18.47 1.11 -20.81
C ASP A 446 -19.94 0.81 -21.07
N ASP A 447 -20.51 1.37 -22.13
CA ASP A 447 -21.92 1.19 -22.47
C ASP A 447 -22.20 -0.19 -23.10
N VAL A 448 -21.19 -0.85 -23.66
CA VAL A 448 -21.26 -2.19 -24.22
C VAL A 448 -20.77 -3.24 -23.22
N ASP A 449 -19.59 -3.05 -22.62
CA ASP A 449 -18.95 -4.04 -21.73
C ASP A 449 -19.34 -3.92 -20.25
N GLY A 450 -20.01 -2.82 -19.88
CA GLY A 450 -20.37 -2.56 -18.49
C GLY A 450 -19.16 -2.21 -17.61
N PRO A 451 -19.06 -2.72 -16.37
CA PRO A 451 -18.00 -2.33 -15.44
C PRO A 451 -16.63 -2.92 -15.83
N ILE A 452 -15.65 -2.05 -16.06
CA ILE A 452 -14.26 -2.39 -16.39
C ILE A 452 -13.36 -1.98 -15.21
N THR A 453 -12.37 -2.83 -14.89
CA THR A 453 -11.38 -2.53 -13.85
C THR A 453 -10.22 -1.72 -14.44
N PRO A 454 -10.04 -0.44 -14.09
CA PRO A 454 -8.93 0.36 -14.58
C PRO A 454 -7.59 -0.09 -13.96
N ILE A 455 -6.53 0.00 -14.75
CA ILE A 455 -5.15 -0.22 -14.31
C ILE A 455 -4.53 1.13 -14.01
N CYS A 456 -4.01 1.31 -12.79
CA CYS A 456 -3.38 2.56 -12.35
C CYS A 456 -1.93 2.33 -11.92
N THR A 457 -1.07 3.30 -12.21
CA THR A 457 0.35 3.29 -11.83
C THR A 457 0.77 4.64 -11.23
N PRO A 458 1.31 4.66 -9.98
CA PRO A 458 1.41 3.55 -9.01
C PRO A 458 0.05 2.99 -8.61
N ALA A 459 -0.03 1.72 -8.18
CA ALA A 459 -1.29 1.05 -7.84
C ALA A 459 -1.85 1.45 -6.46
N SER A 460 -3.16 1.31 -6.28
CA SER A 460 -3.85 1.54 -5.00
C SER A 460 -3.34 0.59 -3.92
N GLY A 461 -3.10 1.11 -2.73
CA GLY A 461 -2.43 0.39 -1.64
C GLY A 461 -0.91 0.34 -1.75
N GLY A 462 -0.31 1.01 -2.74
CA GLY A 462 1.14 1.20 -2.86
C GLY A 462 1.68 2.27 -1.90
N THR A 463 3.00 2.26 -1.68
CA THR A 463 3.71 3.29 -0.92
C THR A 463 4.10 4.44 -1.84
N PHE A 464 3.67 5.65 -1.48
CA PHE A 464 3.97 6.89 -2.18
C PHE A 464 5.04 7.67 -1.42
N PRO A 465 6.13 8.11 -2.08
CA PRO A 465 7.19 8.88 -1.43
C PRO A 465 6.74 10.30 -1.07
N VAL A 466 7.46 10.95 -0.16
CA VAL A 466 7.28 12.37 0.18
C VAL A 466 7.40 13.23 -1.09
N GLY A 467 6.45 14.16 -1.26
CA GLY A 467 6.30 14.98 -2.46
C GLY A 467 5.05 14.62 -3.27
N THR A 468 4.96 15.14 -4.49
CA THR A 468 3.83 14.91 -5.39
C THR A 468 4.16 13.80 -6.39
N THR A 469 3.35 12.75 -6.40
CA THR A 469 3.44 11.62 -7.32
C THR A 469 2.20 11.60 -8.24
N PRO A 470 2.36 11.64 -9.57
CA PRO A 470 1.24 11.43 -10.48
C PRO A 470 0.83 9.95 -10.50
N VAL A 471 -0.47 9.70 -10.48
CA VAL A 471 -1.07 8.37 -10.72
C VAL A 471 -1.75 8.41 -12.08
N ASN A 472 -1.24 7.60 -13.01
CA ASN A 472 -1.82 7.45 -14.34
C ASN A 472 -2.68 6.20 -14.38
N CYS A 473 -3.92 6.34 -14.82
CA CYS A 473 -4.88 5.26 -14.94
C CYS A 473 -5.32 5.08 -16.39
N SER A 474 -5.54 3.83 -16.79
CA SER A 474 -6.11 3.46 -18.08
C SER A 474 -7.10 2.32 -17.95
N ALA A 475 -8.16 2.36 -18.74
CA ALA A 475 -9.09 1.24 -18.92
C ALA A 475 -9.20 0.95 -20.42
N THR A 476 -9.17 -0.34 -20.76
CA THR A 476 -9.32 -0.83 -22.13
C THR A 476 -10.47 -1.82 -22.14
N ASP A 477 -11.43 -1.62 -23.04
CA ASP A 477 -12.55 -2.52 -23.26
C ASP A 477 -12.13 -3.77 -24.06
N GLN A 478 -13.08 -4.68 -24.31
CA GLN A 478 -12.84 -5.90 -25.04
C GLN A 478 -12.63 -5.66 -26.56
N ALA A 479 -13.12 -4.53 -27.09
CA ALA A 479 -12.90 -4.10 -28.46
C ALA A 479 -11.53 -3.42 -28.69
N GLY A 480 -10.82 -3.09 -27.63
CA GLY A 480 -9.50 -2.45 -27.64
C GLY A 480 -9.52 -0.92 -27.54
N ASN A 481 -10.67 -0.27 -27.35
CA ASN A 481 -10.69 1.17 -27.13
C ASN A 481 -10.20 1.48 -25.72
N THR A 482 -9.48 2.59 -25.57
CA THR A 482 -8.76 2.89 -24.34
C THR A 482 -9.06 4.31 -23.87
N ALA A 483 -9.46 4.44 -22.61
CA ALA A 483 -9.52 5.71 -21.91
C ALA A 483 -8.35 5.85 -20.93
N SER A 484 -7.83 7.06 -20.80
CA SER A 484 -6.75 7.37 -19.87
C SER A 484 -7.02 8.67 -19.11
N GLY A 485 -6.53 8.73 -17.88
CA GLY A 485 -6.63 9.90 -17.02
C GLY A 485 -5.61 9.85 -15.90
N SER A 486 -5.46 10.95 -15.18
CA SER A 486 -4.50 11.05 -14.10
C SER A 486 -5.00 11.91 -12.95
N PHE A 487 -4.57 11.58 -11.74
CA PHE A 487 -4.69 12.44 -10.56
C PHE A 487 -3.33 12.43 -9.83
N THR A 488 -3.19 13.25 -8.80
CA THR A 488 -1.95 13.34 -8.01
C THR A 488 -2.17 12.89 -6.57
N VAL A 489 -1.15 12.26 -6.01
CA VAL A 489 -1.01 11.99 -4.58
C VAL A 489 0.12 12.86 -4.06
N THR A 490 -0.17 13.74 -3.11
CA THR A 490 0.83 14.58 -2.44
C THR A 490 1.01 14.10 -1.01
N VAL A 491 2.20 13.57 -0.72
CA VAL A 491 2.61 13.16 0.62
C VAL A 491 3.42 14.29 1.23
N VAL A 492 2.93 14.85 2.33
CA VAL A 492 3.59 15.94 3.07
C VAL A 492 4.05 15.48 4.43
N ASP A 493 5.08 16.13 4.97
CA ASP A 493 5.52 15.94 6.34
C ASP A 493 5.18 17.20 7.13
N THR A 494 4.25 17.08 8.06
CA THR A 494 3.76 18.14 8.95
C THR A 494 3.97 17.79 10.42
N THR A 495 4.64 16.67 10.72
CA THR A 495 4.79 16.16 12.07
C THR A 495 6.11 16.64 12.68
N PRO A 496 6.10 17.36 13.82
CA PRO A 496 7.34 17.77 14.48
C PRO A 496 8.18 16.61 15.02
N PRO A 497 9.52 16.77 15.13
CA PRO A 497 10.39 15.77 15.75
C PRO A 497 10.05 15.55 17.23
N THR A 498 10.29 14.36 17.75
CA THR A 498 10.23 14.09 19.19
C THR A 498 11.58 14.40 19.84
N ILE A 499 11.62 15.38 20.74
CA ILE A 499 12.84 15.79 21.47
C ILE A 499 12.92 15.14 22.86
N THR A 500 14.08 14.58 23.19
CA THR A 500 14.41 14.04 24.52
C THR A 500 15.53 14.87 25.14
N VAL A 501 15.25 15.45 26.29
CA VAL A 501 16.20 16.20 27.13
C VAL A 501 16.43 15.46 28.45
N PRO A 502 17.57 15.66 29.13
CA PRO A 502 17.79 15.05 30.43
C PRO A 502 16.84 15.63 31.49
N GLY A 503 16.75 14.96 32.64
CA GLY A 503 16.15 15.56 33.83
C GLY A 503 17.03 16.68 34.41
N THR A 504 16.65 17.19 35.58
CA THR A 504 17.46 18.18 36.30
C THR A 504 18.86 17.64 36.61
N ILE A 505 19.89 18.42 36.27
CA ILE A 505 21.29 18.10 36.56
C ILE A 505 21.75 18.94 37.74
N THR A 506 22.44 18.32 38.71
CA THR A 506 23.11 19.02 39.79
C THR A 506 24.63 18.84 39.65
N ALA A 507 25.39 19.93 39.78
CA ALA A 507 26.84 19.92 39.71
C ALA A 507 27.45 20.72 40.86
N GLU A 508 28.64 20.32 41.28
CA GLU A 508 29.44 21.04 42.27
C GLU A 508 30.24 22.16 41.59
N ALA A 509 30.26 23.35 42.18
CA ALA A 509 31.06 24.47 41.70
C ALA A 509 32.56 24.11 41.77
N THR A 510 33.28 24.30 40.66
CA THR A 510 34.73 24.07 40.59
C THR A 510 35.53 25.35 40.67
N GLY A 511 34.86 26.48 40.90
CA GLY A 511 35.43 27.80 41.06
C GLY A 511 34.35 28.90 41.15
N PRO A 512 34.75 30.18 41.22
CA PRO A 512 33.81 31.31 41.36
C PRO A 512 32.82 31.46 40.20
N ASN A 513 33.17 30.94 39.01
CA ASN A 513 32.32 30.99 37.83
C ASN A 513 31.29 29.84 37.77
N GLY A 514 31.30 28.93 38.76
CA GLY A 514 30.44 27.76 38.84
C GLY A 514 31.09 26.50 38.29
N ALA A 515 30.37 25.74 37.45
CA ALA A 515 30.80 24.41 37.00
C ALA A 515 30.58 24.21 35.49
N THR A 516 31.53 23.55 34.84
CA THR A 516 31.34 23.07 33.46
C THR A 516 30.50 21.81 33.46
N VAL A 517 29.36 21.83 32.77
CA VAL A 517 28.40 20.71 32.75
C VAL A 517 28.20 20.20 31.33
N THR A 518 28.42 18.90 31.14
CA THR A 518 28.12 18.18 29.90
C THR A 518 26.82 17.40 30.04
N TYR A 519 25.99 17.45 29.02
CA TYR A 519 24.74 16.72 28.91
C TYR A 519 24.49 16.25 27.47
N THR A 520 23.52 15.36 27.29
CA THR A 520 23.11 14.84 25.99
C THR A 520 21.63 15.12 25.77
N ALA A 521 21.28 15.66 24.61
CA ALA A 521 19.92 15.78 24.12
C ALA A 521 19.84 15.15 22.72
N SER A 522 18.71 14.54 22.41
CA SER A 522 18.48 13.89 21.11
C SER A 522 17.08 14.22 20.61
N ALA A 523 16.92 14.21 19.29
CA ALA A 523 15.61 14.31 18.66
C ALA A 523 15.49 13.27 17.54
N THR A 524 14.32 12.69 17.43
CA THR A 524 13.99 11.74 16.37
C THR A 524 12.69 12.13 15.70
N ASP A 525 12.70 12.16 14.38
CA ASP A 525 11.54 12.35 13.53
C ASP A 525 11.19 11.07 12.76
N LEU A 526 9.92 10.90 12.41
CA LEU A 526 9.39 9.71 11.74
C LEU A 526 9.86 9.59 10.28
N VAL A 527 10.06 10.72 9.61
CA VAL A 527 10.46 10.83 8.19
C VAL A 527 11.97 11.02 8.07
N ASP A 528 12.56 11.88 8.91
CA ASP A 528 13.98 12.25 8.84
C ASP A 528 14.91 11.41 9.73
N GLY A 529 14.36 10.63 10.66
CA GLY A 529 15.16 9.85 11.60
C GLY A 529 15.84 10.75 12.64
N SER A 530 17.17 10.71 12.77
CA SER A 530 17.89 11.50 13.76
C SER A 530 17.98 12.97 13.35
N VAL A 531 17.45 13.88 14.17
CA VAL A 531 17.42 15.32 13.91
C VAL A 531 18.40 16.06 14.85
N PRO A 532 19.21 17.02 14.37
CA PRO A 532 20.10 17.80 15.22
C PRO A 532 19.33 18.60 16.29
N VAL A 533 19.87 18.60 17.52
CA VAL A 533 19.34 19.38 18.64
C VAL A 533 20.28 20.52 18.98
N ASN A 534 19.74 21.74 19.05
CA ASN A 534 20.47 22.92 19.49
C ASN A 534 19.96 23.33 20.87
N CYS A 535 20.87 23.39 21.85
CA CYS A 535 20.54 23.78 23.22
C CYS A 535 21.29 25.04 23.65
N THR A 536 20.63 25.88 24.44
CA THR A 536 21.19 27.11 25.01
C THR A 536 20.93 27.16 26.52
N PRO A 537 21.96 27.26 27.37
CA PRO A 537 23.41 27.16 27.08
C PRO A 537 23.84 25.77 26.57
N ALA A 538 24.83 25.69 25.67
CA ALA A 538 25.28 24.44 25.04
C ALA A 538 25.95 23.45 26.01
N SER A 539 25.95 22.15 25.68
CA SER A 539 26.66 21.12 26.45
C SER A 539 28.16 21.43 26.55
N GLY A 540 28.72 21.34 27.75
CA GLY A 540 30.10 21.74 28.03
C GLY A 540 30.27 23.23 28.33
N SER A 541 29.18 24.01 28.41
CA SER A 541 29.23 25.40 28.92
C SER A 541 29.51 25.43 30.42
N THR A 542 30.06 26.55 30.89
CA THR A 542 30.13 26.86 32.33
C THR A 542 28.82 27.45 32.81
N PHE A 543 28.22 26.84 33.82
CA PHE A 543 27.00 27.27 34.47
C PHE A 543 27.34 27.96 35.80
N ALA A 544 26.79 29.14 36.02
CA ALA A 544 26.96 29.89 37.26
C ALA A 544 26.26 29.19 38.45
N LEU A 545 26.64 29.55 39.68
CA LEU A 545 25.97 29.08 40.90
C LEU A 545 24.46 29.38 40.85
N GLY A 546 23.65 28.42 41.29
CA GLY A 546 22.19 28.48 41.24
C GLY A 546 21.60 27.67 40.09
N ALA A 547 20.30 27.88 39.85
CA ALA A 547 19.53 27.19 38.82
C ALA A 547 19.58 27.96 37.50
N THR A 548 20.03 27.30 36.43
CA THR A 548 20.06 27.83 35.07
C THR A 548 19.16 26.96 34.16
N PRO A 549 18.13 27.52 33.52
CA PRO A 549 17.34 26.78 32.54
C PRO A 549 18.14 26.57 31.25
N VAL A 550 18.05 25.37 30.69
CA VAL A 550 18.57 25.03 29.36
C VAL A 550 17.35 24.80 28.45
N SER A 551 17.29 25.54 27.35
CA SER A 551 16.25 25.37 26.32
C SER A 551 16.87 24.71 25.09
N CYS A 552 16.22 23.67 24.58
CA CYS A 552 16.64 22.91 23.41
C CYS A 552 15.56 22.95 22.34
N ALA A 553 15.97 23.04 21.07
CA ALA A 553 15.09 22.98 19.91
C ALA A 553 15.66 22.06 18.83
N ALA A 554 14.77 21.39 18.11
CA ALA A 554 15.06 20.59 16.92
C ALA A 554 14.10 20.99 15.79
N GLN A 555 14.60 20.99 14.56
CA GLN A 555 13.83 21.25 13.34
C GLN A 555 14.16 20.17 12.32
N ASP A 556 13.13 19.51 11.78
CA ASP A 556 13.26 18.53 10.71
C ASP A 556 13.51 19.21 9.34
N LYS A 557 13.60 18.43 8.25
CA LYS A 557 13.82 18.98 6.91
C LYS A 557 12.58 19.64 6.32
N ALA A 558 11.38 19.25 6.75
CA ALA A 558 10.12 19.87 6.32
C ALA A 558 9.87 21.23 7.01
N GLY A 559 10.63 21.54 8.06
CA GLY A 559 10.58 22.79 8.80
C GLY A 559 9.77 22.73 10.09
N ASN A 560 9.24 21.55 10.47
CA ASN A 560 8.48 21.40 11.71
C ASN A 560 9.43 21.41 12.92
N THR A 561 8.99 22.04 14.01
CA THR A 561 9.87 22.35 15.16
C THR A 561 9.36 21.75 16.46
N ALA A 562 10.27 21.22 17.28
CA ALA A 562 9.99 20.80 18.65
C ALA A 562 10.96 21.42 19.65
N THR A 563 10.47 21.66 20.87
CA THR A 563 11.23 22.30 21.96
C THR A 563 11.15 21.50 23.25
N GLY A 564 12.23 21.47 24.01
CA GLY A 564 12.31 20.87 25.35
C GLY A 564 13.17 21.72 26.28
N SER A 565 13.00 21.56 27.60
CA SER A 565 13.80 22.30 28.57
C SER A 565 14.07 21.49 29.83
N PHE A 566 15.24 21.72 30.42
CA PHE A 566 15.61 21.17 31.72
C PHE A 566 16.42 22.21 32.52
N THR A 567 16.75 21.91 33.77
CA THR A 567 17.49 22.84 34.65
C THR A 567 18.82 22.24 35.06
N VAL A 568 19.88 23.05 35.00
CA VAL A 568 21.19 22.75 35.61
C VAL A 568 21.29 23.57 36.90
N THR A 569 21.52 22.91 38.03
CA THR A 569 21.74 23.56 39.32
C THR A 569 23.18 23.38 39.76
N VAL A 570 23.94 24.46 39.82
CA VAL A 570 25.30 24.44 40.38
C VAL A 570 25.24 24.86 41.85
N ARG A 571 25.80 24.03 42.72
CA ARG A 571 25.87 24.28 44.16
C ARG A 571 27.32 24.25 44.62
N ASP A 572 27.59 24.97 45.69
CA ASP A 572 28.84 24.89 46.42
C ASP A 572 28.56 24.16 47.72
N THR A 573 29.09 22.93 47.82
CA THR A 573 28.96 22.05 48.98
C THR A 573 30.31 21.71 49.60
N THR A 574 31.40 22.30 49.08
CA THR A 574 32.76 22.01 49.48
C THR A 574 33.20 22.97 50.60
N PRO A 575 33.50 22.48 51.82
CA PRO A 575 34.01 23.35 52.88
C PRO A 575 35.37 23.97 52.54
N PRO A 576 35.70 25.15 53.10
CA PRO A 576 37.03 25.75 52.96
C PRO A 576 38.15 24.84 53.45
N VAL A 577 39.35 25.07 52.93
CA VAL A 577 40.58 24.46 53.44
C VAL A 577 41.22 25.39 54.46
N LEU A 578 41.36 24.92 55.70
CA LEU A 578 41.97 25.66 56.81
C LEU A 578 43.47 25.38 56.88
N ASN A 579 44.29 26.43 56.89
CA ASN A 579 45.73 26.37 57.07
C ASN A 579 46.13 27.00 58.42
N LEU A 580 46.40 26.13 59.39
CA LEU A 580 46.78 26.51 60.75
C LEU A 580 48.29 26.35 60.96
N PRO A 581 48.91 27.16 61.84
CA PRO A 581 50.31 26.98 62.18
C PRO A 581 50.51 25.67 62.95
N ALA A 582 51.75 25.17 62.95
CA ALA A 582 52.16 24.14 63.90
C ALA A 582 52.08 24.66 65.35
N ALA A 583 52.19 23.77 66.33
CA ALA A 583 52.21 24.14 67.74
C ALA A 583 53.29 25.21 68.03
N ILE A 584 52.91 26.27 68.73
CA ILE A 584 53.78 27.42 69.03
C ILE A 584 54.27 27.31 70.47
N THR A 585 55.57 27.50 70.70
CA THR A 585 56.15 27.55 72.06
C THR A 585 56.85 28.88 72.28
N VAL A 586 56.49 29.59 73.35
CA VAL A 586 57.10 30.88 73.73
C VAL A 586 57.37 30.94 75.22
N THR A 587 58.18 31.91 75.63
CA THR A 587 58.53 32.14 77.03
C THR A 587 57.65 33.22 77.64
N ALA A 588 57.22 33.04 78.89
CA ALA A 588 56.38 33.99 79.61
C ALA A 588 57.10 35.36 79.75
N THR A 589 56.40 36.45 79.43
CA THR A 589 56.88 37.82 79.59
C THR A 589 56.41 38.46 80.91
N GLY A 590 55.54 37.77 81.65
CA GLY A 590 55.05 38.17 82.98
C GLY A 590 54.16 37.09 83.62
N PRO A 591 53.58 37.34 84.81
CA PRO A 591 52.77 36.35 85.54
C PRO A 591 51.50 35.93 84.80
N ALA A 592 50.98 36.80 83.93
CA ALA A 592 49.83 36.53 83.08
C ALA A 592 50.15 35.67 81.85
N GLY A 593 51.44 35.35 81.61
CA GLY A 593 51.92 34.56 80.48
C GLY A 593 52.58 35.41 79.38
N ALA A 594 52.31 35.11 78.11
CA ALA A 594 52.90 35.79 76.95
C ALA A 594 51.85 36.09 75.87
N ALA A 595 51.93 37.28 75.25
CA ALA A 595 51.15 37.61 74.06
C ALA A 595 51.74 36.89 72.85
N VAL A 596 50.93 36.07 72.15
CA VAL A 596 51.41 35.25 71.03
C VAL A 596 50.70 35.63 69.74
N PRO A 597 51.38 36.32 68.80
CA PRO A 597 50.87 36.46 67.45
C PRO A 597 51.00 35.15 66.69
N TYR A 598 49.97 34.81 65.92
CA TYR A 598 49.97 33.69 64.99
C TYR A 598 49.19 34.03 63.72
N THR A 599 49.44 33.30 62.64
CA THR A 599 48.73 33.45 61.36
C THR A 599 47.88 32.22 61.10
N ALA A 600 46.57 32.42 60.94
CA ALA A 600 45.64 31.41 60.45
C ALA A 600 45.04 31.93 59.14
N ALA A 601 45.02 31.07 58.11
CA ALA A 601 44.45 31.41 56.82
C ALA A 601 43.49 30.30 56.38
N ALA A 602 42.51 30.65 55.55
CA ALA A 602 41.67 29.68 54.89
C ALA A 602 41.55 30.03 53.41
N THR A 603 41.40 29.01 52.57
CA THR A 603 41.14 29.18 51.14
C THR A 603 39.99 28.28 50.76
N ASP A 604 39.05 28.84 50.03
CA ASP A 604 37.92 28.14 49.44
C ASP A 604 38.00 28.20 47.90
N LEU A 605 37.48 27.16 47.24
CA LEU A 605 37.55 27.04 45.79
C LEU A 605 36.68 28.07 45.07
N VAL A 606 35.52 28.42 45.64
CA VAL A 606 34.54 29.35 45.05
C VAL A 606 34.74 30.77 45.59
N ASN A 607 34.98 30.93 46.88
CA ASN A 607 35.11 32.23 47.55
C ASN A 607 36.55 32.74 47.69
N GLY A 608 37.56 31.93 47.36
CA GLY A 608 38.96 32.33 47.42
C GLY A 608 39.49 32.45 48.85
N ALA A 609 40.23 33.51 49.17
CA ALA A 609 40.81 33.67 50.50
C ALA A 609 39.74 34.03 51.55
N LEU A 610 39.66 33.24 52.61
CA LEU A 610 38.76 33.45 53.75
C LEU A 610 39.55 33.68 55.03
N THR A 611 38.96 34.43 55.96
CA THR A 611 39.58 34.72 57.27
C THR A 611 38.97 33.83 58.35
N PRO A 612 39.73 32.88 58.93
CA PRO A 612 39.23 32.05 60.02
C PRO A 612 39.12 32.84 61.33
N THR A 613 38.06 32.56 62.09
CA THR A 613 37.89 33.08 63.45
C THR A 613 38.49 32.10 64.44
N CYS A 614 39.46 32.55 65.24
CA CYS A 614 40.18 31.71 66.19
C CYS A 614 40.01 32.21 67.63
N THR A 615 39.89 31.27 68.57
CA THR A 615 39.75 31.55 70.00
C THR A 615 40.75 30.71 70.80
N PRO A 616 41.65 31.32 71.61
CA PRO A 616 41.91 32.77 71.75
C PRO A 616 42.47 33.44 70.48
N ALA A 617 42.12 34.70 70.20
CA ALA A 617 42.52 35.42 68.97
C ALA A 617 44.03 35.66 68.86
N SER A 618 44.54 35.88 67.64
CA SER A 618 45.97 36.18 67.41
C SER A 618 46.40 37.42 68.19
N GLY A 619 47.54 37.31 68.90
CA GLY A 619 48.04 38.37 69.79
C GLY A 619 47.44 38.35 71.20
N SER A 620 46.53 37.43 71.52
CA SER A 620 46.03 37.23 72.89
C SER A 620 47.15 36.84 73.84
N THR A 621 47.00 37.19 75.12
CA THR A 621 47.87 36.71 76.20
C THR A 621 47.50 35.28 76.58
N PHE A 622 48.42 34.35 76.37
CA PHE A 622 48.27 32.94 76.74
C PHE A 622 48.91 32.70 78.11
N PRO A 623 48.22 32.04 79.06
CA PRO A 623 48.77 31.73 80.37
C PRO A 623 49.90 30.69 80.28
N ILE A 624 50.72 30.59 81.33
CA ILE A 624 51.75 29.56 81.46
C ILE A 624 51.10 28.17 81.38
N GLY A 625 51.65 27.29 80.54
CA GLY A 625 51.06 25.99 80.20
C GLY A 625 50.63 25.90 78.73
N THR A 626 49.90 24.84 78.39
CA THR A 626 49.41 24.59 77.02
C THR A 626 47.95 25.02 76.88
N THR A 627 47.69 25.91 75.95
CA THR A 627 46.33 26.39 75.61
C THR A 627 45.97 25.96 74.19
N PRO A 628 44.81 25.32 73.95
CA PRO A 628 44.32 25.06 72.60
C PRO A 628 43.77 26.35 71.97
N VAL A 629 44.09 26.56 70.71
CA VAL A 629 43.47 27.58 69.85
C VAL A 629 42.57 26.86 68.88
N ASN A 630 41.26 27.10 68.99
CA ASN A 630 40.26 26.53 68.08
C ASN A 630 39.92 27.57 67.02
N CYS A 631 39.96 27.18 65.75
CA CYS A 631 39.66 28.02 64.60
C CYS A 631 38.49 27.43 63.80
N ALA A 632 37.62 28.31 63.30
CA ALA A 632 36.51 27.96 62.43
C ALA A 632 36.42 28.96 61.27
N VAL A 633 35.99 28.48 60.11
CA VAL A 633 35.66 29.32 58.96
C VAL A 633 34.46 28.71 58.24
N THR A 634 33.56 29.58 57.80
CA THR A 634 32.38 29.25 57.01
C THR A 634 32.45 30.06 55.73
N ASP A 635 32.20 29.41 54.59
CA ASP A 635 32.12 30.07 53.29
C ASP A 635 30.77 30.79 53.08
N GLN A 636 30.56 31.36 51.90
CA GLN A 636 29.32 32.07 51.56
C GLN A 636 28.15 31.11 51.28
N ALA A 637 28.42 29.86 50.91
CA ALA A 637 27.41 28.82 50.70
C ALA A 637 26.95 28.15 52.01
N GLY A 638 27.63 28.42 53.13
CA GLY A 638 27.34 27.91 54.46
C GLY A 638 28.15 26.67 54.85
N ASN A 639 29.09 26.22 54.02
CA ASN A 639 29.94 25.08 54.36
C ASN A 639 31.01 25.51 55.37
N THR A 640 31.20 24.70 56.41
CA THR A 640 32.02 25.06 57.58
C THR A 640 33.13 24.04 57.82
N VAL A 641 34.33 24.51 58.13
CA VAL A 641 35.45 23.70 58.62
C VAL A 641 35.96 24.22 59.95
N THR A 642 36.39 23.30 60.83
CA THR A 642 37.01 23.61 62.12
C THR A 642 38.34 22.89 62.27
N GLY A 643 39.27 23.49 63.03
CA GLY A 643 40.57 22.89 63.34
C GLY A 643 41.20 23.55 64.56
N SER A 644 42.29 22.95 65.08
CA SER A 644 42.95 23.47 66.28
C SER A 644 44.46 23.27 66.25
N PHE A 645 45.19 24.18 66.90
CA PHE A 645 46.61 24.03 67.23
C PHE A 645 46.85 24.42 68.70
N THR A 646 48.04 24.23 69.23
CA THR A 646 48.36 24.54 70.63
C THR A 646 49.41 25.64 70.76
N VAL A 647 49.25 26.48 71.78
CA VAL A 647 50.25 27.46 72.23
C VAL A 647 50.73 27.05 73.62
N THR A 648 52.03 26.85 73.79
CA THR A 648 52.66 26.52 75.07
C THR A 648 53.53 27.68 75.55
N VAL A 649 53.21 28.21 76.74
CA VAL A 649 54.00 29.27 77.38
C VAL A 649 54.83 28.70 78.53
N VAL A 650 56.16 28.79 78.44
CA VAL A 650 57.10 28.28 79.46
C VAL A 650 57.62 29.39 80.38
N GLY A 651 57.72 29.13 81.69
CA GLY A 651 58.22 30.09 82.70
C GLY A 651 59.74 30.12 82.82
N THR A 652 60.31 31.26 83.25
CA THR A 652 61.77 31.47 83.40
C THR A 652 62.20 31.53 84.87
N THR A 653 62.84 30.47 85.40
CA THR A 653 64.08 30.49 86.23
C THR A 653 64.37 29.11 86.86
N PRO A 654 65.66 28.69 87.01
CA PRO A 654 66.07 27.48 87.75
C PRO A 654 65.90 27.64 89.27
N PRO A 655 65.77 26.55 90.06
CA PRO A 655 65.61 26.65 91.50
C PRO A 655 66.92 27.08 92.19
N SER A 656 66.84 28.12 93.02
CA SER A 656 67.89 28.53 93.95
C SER A 656 68.08 27.46 95.03
N THR A 657 69.28 26.87 95.13
CA THR A 657 69.64 25.94 96.21
C THR A 657 69.92 26.72 97.49
N THR A 658 69.24 26.39 98.58
CA THR A 658 69.52 26.87 99.93
C THR A 658 70.68 26.07 100.54
N LEU A 659 71.54 26.71 101.34
CA LEU A 659 72.66 26.03 102.00
C LEU A 659 72.29 25.62 103.43
N PHE A 660 72.74 24.45 103.87
CA PHE A 660 72.77 24.08 105.28
C PHE A 660 73.58 25.14 106.05
N SER A 661 73.08 25.57 107.20
CA SER A 661 73.77 26.57 108.04
C SER A 661 75.04 26.02 108.68
N ALA A 662 75.13 24.70 108.84
CA ALA A 662 76.35 23.99 109.20
C ALA A 662 76.31 22.56 108.66
N PHE A 663 77.45 22.06 108.17
CA PHE A 663 77.64 20.65 107.80
C PHE A 663 79.02 20.18 108.26
N SER A 664 79.06 19.07 109.00
CA SER A 664 80.28 18.49 109.55
C SER A 664 80.28 16.97 109.42
N VAL A 665 81.45 16.38 109.22
CA VAL A 665 81.64 14.93 109.20
C VAL A 665 82.39 14.51 110.45
N ASP A 666 81.79 13.63 111.24
CA ASP A 666 82.37 13.14 112.50
C ASP A 666 83.35 11.99 112.26
N LYS A 667 82.99 11.06 111.36
CA LYS A 667 83.83 9.93 110.98
C LYS A 667 83.61 9.57 109.51
N LEU A 668 84.71 9.30 108.80
CA LEU A 668 84.68 8.72 107.47
C LEU A 668 85.74 7.62 107.38
N GLY A 669 85.28 6.40 107.10
CA GLY A 669 86.13 5.25 106.77
C GLY A 669 85.92 4.86 105.32
N ILE A 670 87.00 4.63 104.58
CA ILE A 670 86.99 4.19 103.19
C ILE A 670 87.86 2.94 103.05
N ASP A 671 87.28 1.87 102.51
CA ASP A 671 88.00 0.66 102.12
C ASP A 671 88.02 0.59 100.60
N GLN A 672 89.19 0.90 100.01
CA GLN A 672 89.31 0.97 98.56
C GLN A 672 89.32 -0.42 97.92
N ARG A 673 89.78 -1.45 98.66
CA ARG A 673 89.83 -2.84 98.18
C ARG A 673 88.44 -3.45 98.08
N HIS A 674 87.60 -3.25 99.09
CA HIS A 674 86.23 -3.76 99.10
C HIS A 674 85.20 -2.78 98.49
N LYS A 675 85.65 -1.64 97.96
CA LYS A 675 84.80 -0.60 97.35
C LYS A 675 83.68 -0.16 98.29
N ALA A 676 84.04 0.11 99.54
CA ALA A 676 83.08 0.40 100.59
C ALA A 676 83.44 1.66 101.37
N PHE A 677 82.41 2.33 101.91
CA PHE A 677 82.62 3.43 102.85
C PHE A 677 81.60 3.37 103.99
N ALA A 678 81.96 4.00 105.10
CA ALA A 678 81.06 4.31 106.20
C ALA A 678 81.25 5.78 106.59
N LEU A 679 80.18 6.54 106.50
CA LEU A 679 80.10 7.97 106.78
C LEU A 679 79.18 8.19 107.98
N LEU A 680 79.64 8.97 108.94
CA LEU A 680 78.83 9.54 110.00
C LEU A 680 79.03 11.07 109.99
N SER A 681 77.95 11.80 109.81
CA SER A 681 77.96 13.25 109.66
C SER A 681 76.76 13.90 110.34
N LYS A 682 76.80 15.21 110.46
CA LYS A 682 75.73 16.04 111.03
C LYS A 682 75.54 17.28 110.18
N PHE A 683 74.30 17.74 110.08
CA PHE A 683 73.96 18.99 109.43
C PHE A 683 72.91 19.75 110.22
N THR A 684 72.89 21.07 110.03
CA THR A 684 71.90 21.98 110.58
C THR A 684 71.22 22.72 109.45
N LEU A 685 69.88 22.76 109.46
CA LEU A 685 69.14 23.52 108.47
C LEU A 685 69.28 25.02 108.72
N GLY A 686 69.44 25.79 107.64
CA GLY A 686 69.50 27.25 107.71
C GLY A 686 68.12 27.87 107.94
N THR A 687 68.09 29.14 108.33
CA THR A 687 66.83 29.89 108.55
C THR A 687 65.96 30.00 107.30
N ASN A 688 66.56 29.80 106.12
CA ASN A 688 65.87 29.88 104.83
C ASN A 688 65.51 28.51 104.25
N SER A 689 65.82 27.41 104.97
CA SER A 689 65.39 26.07 104.59
C SER A 689 63.88 25.93 104.78
N ASN A 690 63.23 25.26 103.83
CA ASN A 690 61.83 24.85 103.89
C ASN A 690 61.61 23.56 104.70
N GLY A 691 62.64 23.09 105.41
CA GLY A 691 62.68 21.78 106.04
C GLY A 691 63.17 20.71 105.06
N ILE A 692 63.39 19.50 105.58
CA ILE A 692 63.72 18.33 104.76
C ILE A 692 62.61 17.29 104.87
N ASP A 693 62.26 16.67 103.74
CA ASP A 693 61.40 15.49 103.68
C ASP A 693 62.01 14.46 102.72
N PRO A 694 62.95 13.61 103.18
CA PRO A 694 63.60 12.60 102.34
C PRO A 694 62.64 11.56 101.69
N VAL A 695 61.38 11.48 102.15
CA VAL A 695 60.35 10.66 101.49
C VAL A 695 59.84 11.34 100.24
N LYS A 696 59.96 12.67 100.11
CA LYS A 696 59.46 13.43 98.96
C LYS A 696 60.55 14.18 98.19
N GLU A 697 61.72 14.30 98.79
CA GLU A 697 62.86 15.01 98.24
C GLU A 697 64.00 14.03 97.95
N PRO A 698 64.70 14.17 96.83
CA PRO A 698 65.86 13.34 96.53
C PRO A 698 67.01 13.67 97.48
N VAL A 699 67.77 12.65 97.88
CA VAL A 699 68.96 12.79 98.70
C VAL A 699 70.19 12.46 97.87
N THR A 700 71.01 13.46 97.58
CA THR A 700 72.26 13.30 96.82
C THR A 700 73.44 13.34 97.76
N LEU A 701 74.28 12.31 97.70
CA LEU A 701 75.55 12.23 98.42
C LEU A 701 76.69 12.15 97.41
N THR A 702 77.65 13.05 97.57
CA THR A 702 78.93 13.04 96.85
C THR A 702 80.07 12.84 97.83
N LEU A 703 80.95 11.89 97.55
CA LEU A 703 82.16 11.54 98.29
C LEU A 703 83.30 11.41 97.27
N ALA A 704 84.24 12.38 97.28
CA ALA A 704 85.27 12.50 96.24
C ALA A 704 84.66 12.43 94.82
N ASN A 705 85.01 11.40 94.04
CA ASN A 705 84.51 11.16 92.69
C ASN A 705 83.21 10.33 92.64
N PHE A 706 82.79 9.75 93.76
CA PHE A 706 81.53 9.00 93.82
C PHE A 706 80.37 9.94 94.11
N THR A 707 79.35 9.93 93.25
CA THR A 707 78.08 10.62 93.51
C THR A 707 76.93 9.66 93.32
N THR A 708 76.00 9.65 94.26
CA THR A 708 74.77 8.89 94.18
C THR A 708 73.59 9.73 94.62
N THR A 709 72.47 9.58 93.92
CA THR A 709 71.20 10.22 94.29
C THR A 709 70.22 9.13 94.65
N ILE A 710 69.79 9.12 95.90
CA ILE A 710 68.64 8.34 96.35
C ILE A 710 67.39 9.10 95.89
N PRO A 711 66.58 8.52 94.98
CA PRO A 711 65.41 9.20 94.45
C PRO A 711 64.40 9.53 95.55
N ALA A 712 63.65 10.62 95.38
CA ALA A 712 62.48 10.93 96.20
C ALA A 712 61.55 9.71 96.30
N GLY A 713 60.98 9.46 97.48
CA GLY A 713 60.12 8.30 97.74
C GLY A 713 60.86 7.06 98.24
N SER A 714 62.19 7.02 98.14
CA SER A 714 62.96 5.82 98.48
C SER A 714 63.19 5.67 99.98
N PHE A 715 63.31 6.78 100.72
CA PHE A 715 63.39 6.72 102.17
C PHE A 715 62.04 6.34 102.76
N ARG A 716 62.07 5.49 103.78
CA ARG A 716 60.91 5.20 104.62
C ARG A 716 61.05 5.98 105.93
N LYS A 717 59.97 6.65 106.33
CA LYS A 717 59.90 7.34 107.62
C LYS A 717 59.55 6.35 108.73
N GLY A 718 60.46 6.16 109.67
CA GLY A 718 60.26 5.35 110.87
C GLY A 718 59.68 6.14 112.04
N HIS A 719 59.56 5.49 113.20
CA HIS A 719 59.17 6.16 114.44
C HIS A 719 60.20 7.23 114.85
N PHE A 720 59.74 8.27 115.56
CA PHE A 720 60.55 9.39 116.08
C PHE A 720 61.26 10.26 115.04
N GLY A 721 60.74 10.30 113.80
CA GLY A 721 61.21 11.24 112.76
C GLY A 721 62.49 10.82 112.04
N VAL A 722 62.90 9.55 112.19
CA VAL A 722 64.04 8.96 111.48
C VAL A 722 63.63 8.55 110.07
N TYR A 723 64.48 8.82 109.08
CA TYR A 723 64.34 8.37 107.71
C TYR A 723 65.43 7.35 107.40
N ALA A 724 65.04 6.19 106.86
CA ALA A 724 65.99 5.15 106.49
C ALA A 724 65.78 4.69 105.05
N PHE A 725 66.88 4.40 104.37
CA PHE A 725 66.94 3.77 103.06
C PHE A 725 67.96 2.64 103.10
N ALA A 726 67.63 1.50 102.50
CA ALA A 726 68.54 0.41 102.24
C ALA A 726 68.17 -0.20 100.89
N GLY A 727 69.10 -0.19 99.93
CA GLY A 727 68.84 -0.74 98.60
C GLY A 727 69.97 -0.47 97.61
N LYS A 728 69.85 -1.03 96.39
CA LYS A 728 70.81 -0.77 95.31
C LYS A 728 70.43 0.46 94.52
N ILE A 729 71.41 1.34 94.29
CA ILE A 729 71.33 2.43 93.31
C ILE A 729 72.53 2.30 92.40
N ASN A 730 72.28 2.20 91.08
CA ASN A 730 73.33 2.03 90.07
C ASN A 730 74.31 0.89 90.42
N ASN A 731 73.74 -0.23 90.85
CA ASN A 731 74.44 -1.46 91.25
C ASN A 731 75.35 -1.34 92.49
N VAL A 732 75.31 -0.22 93.21
CA VAL A 732 75.95 -0.02 94.52
C VAL A 732 74.90 -0.20 95.60
N TRP A 733 75.15 -1.11 96.56
CA TRP A 733 74.30 -1.23 97.73
C TRP A 733 74.56 -0.04 98.66
N ILE A 734 73.52 0.70 99.02
CA ILE A 734 73.61 1.88 99.88
C ILE A 734 72.62 1.73 101.02
N GLU A 735 73.09 2.03 102.22
CA GLU A 735 72.30 2.19 103.42
C GLU A 735 72.47 3.62 103.91
N ALA A 736 71.38 4.36 104.06
CA ALA A 736 71.41 5.75 104.49
C ALA A 736 70.35 5.99 105.56
N LEU A 737 70.71 6.76 106.57
CA LEU A 737 69.86 7.09 107.70
C LEU A 737 69.99 8.57 108.04
N ILE A 738 68.86 9.26 108.16
CA ILE A 738 68.75 10.63 108.63
C ILE A 738 67.94 10.62 109.92
N ALA A 739 68.51 11.09 111.03
CA ALA A 739 67.85 11.12 112.31
C ALA A 739 67.91 12.51 112.95
N PRO A 740 66.82 12.99 113.58
CA PRO A 740 66.84 14.25 114.31
C PRO A 740 67.72 14.13 115.58
N LEU A 741 68.54 15.15 115.84
CA LEU A 741 69.39 15.26 117.04
C LEU A 741 68.88 16.33 118.03
N GLY A 742 67.70 16.90 117.76
CA GLY A 742 67.07 17.98 118.53
C GLY A 742 67.30 19.37 117.92
N GLY A 743 66.23 20.16 117.82
CA GLY A 743 66.19 21.42 117.05
C GLY A 743 66.27 21.18 115.54
N ASN A 744 66.83 22.14 114.79
CA ASN A 744 67.05 22.02 113.33
C ASN A 744 68.31 21.20 112.96
N ARG A 745 68.77 20.33 113.85
CA ARG A 745 70.00 19.53 113.69
C ARG A 745 69.67 18.08 113.41
N PHE A 746 70.38 17.51 112.45
CA PHE A 746 70.19 16.15 111.98
C PHE A 746 71.53 15.42 111.89
N GLY A 747 71.51 14.14 112.23
CA GLY A 747 72.58 13.20 111.92
C GLY A 747 72.31 12.56 110.57
N PHE A 748 73.34 12.43 109.75
CA PHE A 748 73.31 11.65 108.51
C PHE A 748 74.39 10.59 108.56
N GLN A 749 73.95 9.33 108.51
CA GLN A 749 74.80 8.17 108.40
C GLN A 749 74.59 7.53 107.03
N ALA A 750 75.68 7.16 106.37
CA ALA A 750 75.60 6.43 105.11
C ALA A 750 76.71 5.39 105.00
N GLY A 751 76.36 4.19 104.54
CA GLY A 751 77.30 3.14 104.17
C GLY A 751 77.03 2.66 102.75
N ALA A 752 78.06 2.22 102.05
CA ALA A 752 77.89 1.62 100.74
C ALA A 752 78.86 0.46 100.49
N TYR A 753 78.43 -0.51 99.68
CA TYR A 753 79.24 -1.59 99.12
C TYR A 753 79.13 -1.59 97.58
N GLY A 754 80.28 -1.54 96.92
CA GLY A 754 80.41 -1.42 95.46
C GLY A 754 80.66 0.01 94.95
N ALA A 755 80.83 1.00 95.84
CA ALA A 755 81.11 2.39 95.47
C ALA A 755 82.56 2.52 94.97
N ASN A 756 82.75 2.92 93.71
CA ASN A 756 84.08 3.09 93.15
C ASN A 756 84.77 4.34 93.72
N LEU A 757 85.64 4.13 94.70
CA LEU A 757 86.42 5.16 95.40
C LEU A 757 87.92 4.99 95.19
N SER A 758 88.33 4.30 94.10
CA SER A 758 89.75 4.08 93.81
C SER A 758 90.49 5.41 93.62
N GLY A 759 91.70 5.50 94.18
CA GLY A 759 92.53 6.70 94.08
C GLY A 759 92.11 7.85 95.00
N THR A 760 91.12 7.67 95.88
CA THR A 760 90.75 8.68 96.87
C THR A 760 91.92 8.93 97.84
N GLN A 761 92.30 10.18 98.04
CA GLN A 761 93.32 10.60 99.00
C GLN A 761 92.76 11.63 99.97
N ASN A 762 93.39 11.76 101.13
CA ASN A 762 93.01 12.77 102.11
C ASN A 762 93.51 14.18 101.69
N PRO A 763 92.73 15.25 101.96
CA PRO A 763 91.38 15.24 102.55
C PRO A 763 90.28 14.93 101.52
N VAL A 764 89.20 14.29 101.96
CA VAL A 764 88.05 13.88 101.13
C VAL A 764 86.91 14.89 101.26
N THR A 765 86.44 15.42 100.13
CA THR A 765 85.24 16.28 100.09
C THR A 765 83.98 15.43 100.14
N VAL A 766 83.11 15.78 101.08
CA VAL A 766 81.76 15.23 101.25
C VAL A 766 80.75 16.33 100.98
N LYS A 767 79.79 16.08 100.10
CA LYS A 767 78.65 16.98 99.86
C LYS A 767 77.35 16.20 100.02
N LEU A 768 76.41 16.77 100.76
CA LEU A 768 75.06 16.28 100.92
C LEU A 768 74.08 17.31 100.37
N THR A 769 73.07 16.86 99.65
CA THR A 769 71.96 17.68 99.16
C THR A 769 70.66 16.92 99.39
N ILE A 770 69.67 17.56 100.01
CA ILE A 770 68.33 17.02 100.22
C ILE A 770 67.36 18.04 99.65
N GLY A 771 66.67 17.66 98.57
CA GLY A 771 65.81 18.60 97.84
C GLY A 771 66.62 19.80 97.34
N ASN A 772 66.22 21.00 97.77
CA ASN A 772 66.88 22.27 97.48
C ASN A 772 67.93 22.68 98.53
N ASP A 773 68.06 21.96 99.65
CA ASP A 773 69.03 22.26 100.70
C ASP A 773 70.34 21.49 100.52
N SER A 774 71.50 22.13 100.66
CA SER A 774 72.80 21.47 100.47
C SER A 774 73.92 21.95 101.39
N GLY A 775 74.90 21.10 101.68
CA GLY A 775 76.11 21.47 102.40
C GLY A 775 77.28 20.57 102.02
N GLN A 776 78.50 21.10 102.18
CA GLN A 776 79.73 20.37 101.87
C GLN A 776 80.86 20.70 102.84
N THR A 777 81.76 19.75 103.06
CA THR A 777 82.96 19.91 103.89
C THR A 777 84.04 18.92 103.45
N SER A 778 85.29 19.11 103.89
CA SER A 778 86.41 18.20 103.59
C SER A 778 87.00 17.65 104.88
N VAL A 779 87.25 16.33 104.94
CA VAL A 779 87.78 15.65 106.14
C VAL A 779 88.86 14.63 105.81
N ASN A 780 89.76 14.37 106.75
CA ASN A 780 90.70 13.26 106.65
C ASN A 780 90.00 11.95 107.03
N ALA A 781 89.80 11.07 106.06
CA ALA A 781 89.23 9.74 106.23
C ALA A 781 90.29 8.73 106.69
N ILE A 782 89.85 7.66 107.37
CA ILE A 782 90.67 6.46 107.56
C ILE A 782 90.56 5.62 106.29
N ILE A 783 91.64 5.55 105.50
CA ILE A 783 91.66 4.86 104.20
C ILE A 783 92.48 3.56 104.34
N ARG A 784 91.93 2.41 103.91
CA ARG A 784 92.56 1.07 103.98
C ARG A 784 92.47 0.26 102.69
#